data_AF-A0A9D1KGB8-F1
#
_entry.id   AF-A0A9D1KGB8-F1
#
_cell.length_a   1.000
_cell.length_b   1.000
_cell.length_c   1.000
_cell.angle_alpha   90.00
_cell.angle_beta   90.00
_cell.angle_gamma   90.00
#
_symmetry.space_group_name_H-M   'P 1'
#
loop_
_entity.id
_entity.type
_entity.pdbx_description
1 polymer ?
#
loop_
_entity_poly.entity_id
_entity_poly.type
_entity_poly.pdbx_seq_one_letter_code
_entity_poly.pdbx_strand_id
1 'polypeptide(L)'
;MKKKRKILPFFLGIFVLCTGCQLNGEEAECWEPGSVIQNLAEKIQEFFHEESGNKGLASGHIVSAKEELPVSDVSQAKEAAIALGLCEGASLEEAEAVLEERFAAESDGVVCYRMDQMYQGIPVYRHGVSVVTDGQGMASLAAGNYVDVGAVDTVPNLDEAGLIQAVSQYVEDAESLYFEQDEETPLVIFVEEEGDAHLAYLGYIKTGGQGLCVRELLIDAESGEILSNVELASEAESGEQIKLEYAFYPENHNVKIQHWFSLKNESGGSPYLMQDLQRGLYLYEGMDGKSFGKSGMLDVVAYSTEAIERIISKNQKPEVRGIQAYVMASMSYDFFLEVLGRHGFDDKNGVTRILYDSGLNGGADRINPWNAKSWVENGDSGMIAAGIWAKTQDWNLIGHEYTHLVTQYFLGNYGGNSVMEGYSDGFAEMMEAYFSGEDPDWVNTPTGRKLRPENGKGKDGSQIYTYSYMKDSTECHDGGTILTNVMGQIWDSWRRQRGMDVDTAVKKMSMLLYRSLFLLNDPAEYLDFAEVMDATAQAMERQGHISSAQAEDVRSALLGAQIPFSTASSEDIREAEDAVSLCSIQVLDGVSHNPVEGAKVTLLWQTFFADLPLDSYTTDSLGCCIIDGDPYLHKRKIRISAEGYQELEGLGAQLETYLRPEEQTGEEEYEAVNIFFLYPEDYGGGEIQAEPSGDTQEADLAEAVLQEKLAELSEVYGRVNTEEDYLASGTQGIISQVVPPERLTGVLCGRIHDYDGDGQPELLILRTDGTGYEEGVSNHFTCIDLYLSVYEAEEGAAVEAGEKKIRIPGLPDTECCASFQLFTAGGTGGETIYLDYMLNQNAQCYGVIAFCYEDGVLKTAGGVENTEWPNFAGAYVSDILEGDEGLLHLCGRIYREAGADPYQTDEGRRGWKEGTVYDWTWTEDPSEAGGAYLDSYRLSMGTVLEDFGLKILESRSYLDASSITVEWIGQSCCRRPSAGYAAMEGDVTELCGMISPVMEGGGISFSCYDESKVLP
;
A
#
# COMPACT_ATOMS: atom_id res chain seq x y z
N MET A 1 -46.15 -17.23 15.84
CA MET A 1 -46.69 -17.23 17.22
C MET A 1 -45.50 -17.17 18.19
N LYS A 2 -45.37 -16.05 18.92
CA LYS A 2 -44.53 -15.81 20.14
C LYS A 2 -42.99 -15.96 20.00
N LYS A 3 -42.25 -14.84 20.02
CA LYS A 3 -41.70 -14.09 21.21
C LYS A 3 -40.34 -14.68 21.62
N LYS A 4 -39.20 -13.99 21.52
CA LYS A 4 -38.67 -12.79 22.23
C LYS A 4 -37.46 -13.21 23.08
N ARG A 5 -36.35 -12.47 22.95
CA ARG A 5 -35.39 -12.01 24.00
C ARG A 5 -34.56 -13.13 24.68
N LYS A 6 -33.30 -12.95 25.09
CA LYS A 6 -32.52 -11.77 25.50
C LYS A 6 -31.05 -12.21 25.60
N ILE A 7 -30.13 -11.30 25.29
CA ILE A 7 -28.74 -11.27 25.76
C ILE A 7 -28.71 -11.11 27.30
N LEU A 8 -27.56 -11.49 27.91
CA LEU A 8 -27.12 -11.40 29.32
C LEU A 8 -27.50 -12.62 30.20
N PRO A 9 -26.55 -13.51 30.55
CA PRO A 9 -25.37 -13.16 31.36
C PRO A 9 -24.09 -13.94 30.97
N PHE A 10 -23.18 -13.33 30.22
CA PHE A 10 -21.81 -13.86 30.04
C PHE A 10 -20.77 -12.91 30.69
N PHE A 11 -21.14 -11.65 30.91
CA PHE A 11 -20.28 -10.63 31.55
C PHE A 11 -20.32 -10.56 33.09
N LEU A 12 -21.12 -11.38 33.79
CA LEU A 12 -21.11 -11.37 35.27
C LEU A 12 -20.15 -12.40 35.89
N GLY A 13 -19.47 -13.23 35.09
CA GLY A 13 -18.47 -14.18 35.59
C GLY A 13 -17.05 -13.61 35.69
N ILE A 14 -16.74 -12.61 34.86
CA ILE A 14 -15.39 -12.04 34.71
C ILE A 14 -15.10 -10.96 35.78
N PHE A 15 -16.13 -10.39 36.42
CA PHE A 15 -15.97 -9.39 37.49
C PHE A 15 -15.50 -9.96 38.86
N VAL A 16 -15.32 -11.28 39.00
CA VAL A 16 -14.99 -11.92 40.30
C VAL A 16 -13.60 -12.59 40.34
N LEU A 17 -12.87 -12.68 39.22
CA LEU A 17 -11.59 -13.42 39.19
C LEU A 17 -10.31 -12.55 39.21
N CYS A 18 -10.36 -11.24 38.95
CA CYS A 18 -9.15 -10.42 38.83
C CYS A 18 -8.89 -9.41 39.97
N THR A 19 -9.77 -9.24 40.97
CA THR A 19 -9.52 -8.36 42.13
C THR A 19 -9.56 -9.13 43.44
N GLY A 20 -8.43 -9.72 43.80
CA GLY A 20 -8.27 -10.41 45.08
C GLY A 20 -8.43 -9.46 46.28
N CYS A 21 -9.48 -9.66 47.09
CA CYS A 21 -9.34 -9.89 48.54
C CYS A 21 -10.66 -10.24 49.26
N GLN A 22 -10.66 -11.48 49.79
CA GLN A 22 -11.24 -12.00 51.03
C GLN A 22 -12.74 -11.89 51.34
N LEU A 23 -13.38 -13.07 51.47
CA LEU A 23 -13.88 -13.58 52.76
C LEU A 23 -13.66 -15.12 52.82
N ASN A 24 -13.25 -15.59 54.00
CA ASN A 24 -12.64 -16.90 54.31
C ASN A 24 -13.49 -18.17 54.13
N GLY A 25 -12.82 -19.27 53.74
CA GLY A 25 -12.96 -20.68 54.20
C GLY A 25 -14.11 -21.53 53.62
N GLU A 26 -13.97 -22.79 53.19
CA GLU A 26 -12.90 -23.82 53.20
C GLU A 26 -13.19 -24.86 52.08
N GLU A 27 -12.09 -25.37 51.49
CA GLU A 27 -11.85 -26.61 50.73
C GLU A 27 -12.56 -26.92 49.39
N ALA A 28 -11.72 -27.23 48.39
CA ALA A 28 -11.99 -27.46 46.98
C ALA A 28 -11.69 -28.92 46.57
N GLU A 29 -12.42 -29.45 45.56
CA GLU A 29 -12.00 -30.54 44.67
C GLU A 29 -12.79 -30.48 43.34
N CYS A 30 -12.19 -30.99 42.26
CA CYS A 30 -12.31 -30.56 40.86
C CYS A 30 -12.93 -31.62 39.89
N TRP A 31 -13.56 -31.15 38.78
CA TRP A 31 -13.67 -31.73 37.40
C TRP A 31 -14.76 -32.83 37.13
N GLU A 32 -15.48 -32.95 35.99
CA GLU A 32 -15.35 -32.53 34.56
C GLU A 32 -16.71 -32.36 33.81
N PRO A 33 -16.78 -31.62 32.66
CA PRO A 33 -17.87 -31.72 31.68
C PRO A 33 -17.41 -32.22 30.27
N GLY A 34 -16.86 -33.43 30.18
CA GLY A 34 -16.48 -34.07 28.90
C GLY A 34 -17.65 -34.65 28.05
N SER A 35 -18.90 -34.62 28.49
CA SER A 35 -19.96 -35.44 27.88
C SER A 35 -20.83 -34.74 26.81
N VAL A 36 -20.62 -33.46 26.52
CA VAL A 36 -21.46 -32.71 25.55
C VAL A 36 -20.81 -32.60 24.17
N ILE A 37 -19.47 -32.56 24.10
CA ILE A 37 -18.70 -32.49 22.85
C ILE A 37 -18.69 -33.85 22.13
N GLN A 38 -18.68 -34.96 22.87
CA GLN A 38 -18.63 -36.32 22.31
C GLN A 38 -19.91 -36.70 21.54
N ASN A 39 -21.08 -36.19 21.96
CA ASN A 39 -22.36 -36.43 21.26
C ASN A 39 -22.53 -35.61 19.96
N LEU A 40 -21.74 -34.54 19.79
CA LEU A 40 -21.74 -33.72 18.57
C LEU A 40 -20.77 -34.32 17.53
N ALA A 41 -19.64 -34.88 17.98
CA ALA A 41 -18.66 -35.56 17.12
C ALA A 41 -19.19 -36.88 16.52
N GLU A 42 -19.90 -37.71 17.28
CA GLU A 42 -20.45 -38.99 16.78
C GLU A 42 -21.52 -38.79 15.69
N LYS A 43 -22.30 -37.69 15.74
CA LYS A 43 -23.31 -37.37 14.71
C LYS A 43 -22.73 -36.78 13.43
N ILE A 44 -21.52 -36.21 13.50
CA ILE A 44 -20.81 -35.71 12.32
C ILE A 44 -20.09 -36.87 11.62
N GLN A 45 -19.57 -37.86 12.35
CA GLN A 45 -18.95 -39.06 11.76
C GLN A 45 -19.93 -40.01 11.06
N GLU A 46 -21.20 -40.08 11.46
CA GLU A 46 -22.22 -40.86 10.73
C GLU A 46 -22.61 -40.25 9.37
N PHE A 47 -22.22 -39.01 9.06
CA PHE A 47 -22.56 -38.34 7.79
C PHE A 47 -21.53 -38.56 6.66
N PHE A 48 -20.35 -39.14 6.96
CA PHE A 48 -19.22 -39.21 6.01
C PHE A 48 -18.69 -40.62 5.69
N HIS A 49 -19.31 -41.70 6.17
CA HIS A 49 -18.91 -43.06 5.79
C HIS A 49 -19.93 -43.73 4.85
N GLU A 50 -19.74 -43.57 3.54
CA GLU A 50 -20.04 -44.61 2.53
C GLU A 50 -18.89 -44.63 1.49
N GLU A 51 -18.23 -45.80 1.40
CA GLU A 51 -17.01 -46.08 0.64
C GLU A 51 -17.15 -45.89 -0.89
N SER A 52 -16.09 -45.39 -1.55
CA SER A 52 -15.38 -46.19 -2.56
C SER A 52 -13.97 -45.65 -2.78
N GLY A 53 -12.98 -46.54 -2.64
CA GLY A 53 -11.56 -46.19 -2.62
C GLY A 53 -10.98 -45.77 -3.96
N ASN A 54 -9.94 -44.94 -3.87
CA ASN A 54 -8.91 -44.83 -4.87
C ASN A 54 -7.57 -44.59 -4.15
N LYS A 55 -6.56 -45.40 -4.49
CA LYS A 55 -5.17 -45.23 -4.07
C LYS A 55 -4.48 -44.28 -5.04
N GLY A 56 -3.59 -43.43 -4.53
CA GLY A 56 -2.61 -42.68 -5.31
C GLY A 56 -3.16 -41.38 -5.91
N LEU A 57 -3.18 -40.32 -5.11
CA LEU A 57 -3.18 -38.94 -5.58
C LEU A 57 -2.34 -38.16 -4.57
N ALA A 58 -1.24 -37.55 -5.02
CA ALA A 58 -0.52 -36.53 -4.27
C ALA A 58 -1.45 -35.32 -4.13
N SER A 59 -2.36 -35.37 -3.17
CA SER A 59 -3.18 -34.24 -2.77
C SER A 59 -2.36 -33.42 -1.79
N GLY A 60 -2.00 -32.19 -2.17
CA GLY A 60 -1.45 -31.23 -1.22
C GLY A 60 -2.39 -31.14 -0.03
N HIS A 61 -1.91 -31.53 1.15
CA HIS A 61 -2.70 -31.54 2.36
C HIS A 61 -2.60 -30.15 2.98
N ILE A 62 -3.74 -29.45 3.08
CA ILE A 62 -3.87 -28.22 3.86
C ILE A 62 -4.55 -28.61 5.18
N VAL A 63 -3.91 -28.28 6.29
CA VAL A 63 -4.39 -28.60 7.64
C VAL A 63 -4.43 -27.32 8.47
N SER A 64 -5.57 -27.03 9.07
CA SER A 64 -5.69 -25.97 10.08
C SER A 64 -5.38 -26.50 11.47
N ALA A 65 -4.58 -25.75 12.23
CA ALA A 65 -4.22 -26.12 13.59
C ALA A 65 -5.42 -25.91 14.53
N LYS A 66 -5.77 -26.95 15.30
CA LYS A 66 -6.88 -26.91 16.28
C LYS A 66 -6.40 -26.89 17.74
N GLU A 67 -5.10 -27.08 17.93
CA GLU A 67 -4.41 -27.04 19.22
C GLU A 67 -3.44 -25.86 19.22
N GLU A 68 -3.23 -25.26 20.39
CA GLU A 68 -2.29 -24.14 20.57
C GLU A 68 -0.84 -24.65 20.43
N LEU A 69 -0.28 -24.54 19.21
CA LEU A 69 1.10 -24.91 18.88
C LEU A 69 1.94 -23.64 18.69
N PRO A 70 2.73 -23.20 19.69
CA PRO A 70 3.60 -22.04 19.53
C PRO A 70 4.76 -22.37 18.60
N VAL A 71 5.06 -21.43 17.71
CA VAL A 71 6.12 -21.48 16.71
C VAL A 71 6.81 -20.11 16.65
N SER A 72 7.95 -20.02 17.31
CA SER A 72 8.79 -18.82 17.36
C SER A 72 10.02 -18.90 16.46
N ASP A 73 10.30 -20.06 15.89
CA ASP A 73 11.47 -20.32 15.04
C ASP A 73 11.24 -21.54 14.13
N VAL A 74 12.18 -21.77 13.21
CA VAL A 74 12.07 -22.85 12.22
C VAL A 74 12.08 -24.24 12.86
N SER A 75 12.76 -24.44 14.00
CA SER A 75 12.79 -25.74 14.67
C SER A 75 11.40 -26.08 15.22
N GLN A 76 10.73 -25.11 15.86
CA GLN A 76 9.35 -25.28 16.30
C GLN A 76 8.37 -25.42 15.11
N ALA A 77 8.66 -24.79 13.97
CA ALA A 77 7.86 -24.96 12.75
C ALA A 77 7.96 -26.40 12.20
N LYS A 78 9.15 -27.01 12.23
CA LYS A 78 9.35 -28.42 11.84
C LYS A 78 8.56 -29.37 12.76
N GLU A 79 8.60 -29.12 14.07
CA GLU A 79 7.82 -29.88 15.05
C GLU A 79 6.30 -29.71 14.83
N ALA A 80 5.84 -28.49 14.57
CA ALA A 80 4.44 -28.20 14.28
C ALA A 80 3.95 -28.90 13.00
N ALA A 81 4.75 -28.94 11.93
CA ALA A 81 4.40 -29.65 10.69
C ALA A 81 4.13 -31.14 10.94
N ILE A 82 4.92 -31.78 11.79
CA ILE A 82 4.75 -33.19 12.18
C ILE A 82 3.55 -33.37 13.12
N ALA A 83 3.39 -32.49 14.12
CA ALA A 83 2.24 -32.54 15.04
C ALA A 83 0.90 -32.39 14.32
N LEU A 84 0.86 -31.60 13.23
CA LEU A 84 -0.30 -31.41 12.36
C LEU A 84 -0.49 -32.55 11.35
N GLY A 85 0.41 -33.53 11.32
CA GLY A 85 0.29 -34.72 10.49
C GLY A 85 0.62 -34.53 9.01
N LEU A 86 1.36 -33.49 8.64
CA LEU A 86 1.78 -33.26 7.25
C LEU A 86 2.93 -34.16 6.80
N CYS A 87 3.75 -34.60 7.73
CA CYS A 87 4.89 -35.48 7.46
C CYS A 87 4.50 -36.94 7.79
N GLU A 88 3.76 -37.58 6.88
CA GLU A 88 3.25 -38.93 7.09
C GLU A 88 4.40 -39.91 7.40
N GLY A 89 4.30 -40.59 8.55
CA GLY A 89 5.31 -41.58 8.98
C GLY A 89 6.49 -41.02 9.79
N ALA A 90 6.67 -39.71 9.89
CA ALA A 90 7.73 -39.08 10.68
C ALA A 90 7.29 -38.81 12.13
N SER A 91 8.20 -38.98 13.10
CA SER A 91 7.98 -38.61 14.50
C SER A 91 8.60 -37.25 14.84
N LEU A 92 8.13 -36.59 15.91
CA LEU A 92 8.65 -35.27 16.34
C LEU A 92 10.16 -35.27 16.57
N GLU A 93 10.74 -36.37 17.05
CA GLU A 93 12.19 -36.51 17.26
C GLU A 93 12.98 -36.52 15.95
N GLU A 94 12.32 -36.74 14.81
CA GLU A 94 12.91 -36.82 13.47
C GLU A 94 12.75 -35.51 12.67
N ALA A 95 12.10 -34.48 13.24
CA ALA A 95 11.77 -33.22 12.56
C ALA A 95 12.97 -32.59 11.84
N GLU A 96 14.11 -32.46 12.52
CA GLU A 96 15.34 -31.92 11.95
C GLU A 96 16.00 -32.84 10.91
N ALA A 97 15.66 -34.13 10.91
CA ALA A 97 16.21 -35.11 9.98
C ALA A 97 15.38 -35.26 8.69
N VAL A 98 14.08 -34.95 8.75
CA VAL A 98 13.15 -35.07 7.62
C VAL A 98 12.77 -33.75 6.98
N LEU A 99 13.10 -32.62 7.62
CA LEU A 99 12.82 -31.27 7.12
C LEU A 99 14.04 -30.36 7.28
N GLU A 100 14.46 -29.74 6.18
CA GLU A 100 15.49 -28.71 6.16
C GLU A 100 14.86 -27.35 5.85
N GLU A 101 15.37 -26.28 6.48
CA GLU A 101 14.86 -24.94 6.24
C GLU A 101 15.20 -24.51 4.80
N ARG A 102 14.20 -24.01 4.08
CA ARG A 102 14.41 -23.37 2.79
C ARG A 102 14.37 -21.85 2.92
N PHE A 103 13.32 -21.32 3.53
CA PHE A 103 13.19 -19.90 3.89
C PHE A 103 12.10 -19.70 4.94
N ALA A 104 12.12 -18.54 5.61
CA ALA A 104 11.01 -18.03 6.40
C ALA A 104 10.62 -16.63 5.89
N ALA A 105 9.33 -16.35 5.83
CA ALA A 105 8.77 -15.06 5.39
C ALA A 105 7.71 -14.60 6.40
N GLU A 106 7.77 -13.35 6.84
CA GLU A 106 6.89 -12.77 7.86
C GLU A 106 6.11 -11.59 7.27
N SER A 107 4.83 -11.47 7.65
CA SER A 107 3.90 -10.41 7.24
C SER A 107 2.87 -10.20 8.36
N ASP A 108 2.72 -9.00 8.91
CA ASP A 108 1.73 -8.66 9.96
C ASP A 108 1.70 -9.60 11.18
N GLY A 109 2.89 -9.97 11.66
CA GLY A 109 3.08 -10.94 12.76
C GLY A 109 2.77 -12.39 12.40
N VAL A 110 2.30 -12.66 11.17
CA VAL A 110 2.10 -13.99 10.60
C VAL A 110 3.39 -14.44 9.93
N VAL A 111 3.99 -15.55 10.40
CA VAL A 111 5.26 -16.07 9.86
C VAL A 111 5.04 -17.38 9.11
N CYS A 112 5.41 -17.44 7.84
CA CYS A 112 5.43 -18.63 7.01
C CYS A 112 6.84 -19.24 6.92
N TYR A 113 7.02 -20.41 7.51
CA TYR A 113 8.25 -21.21 7.43
C TYR A 113 8.11 -22.24 6.31
N ARG A 114 8.95 -22.16 5.26
CA ARG A 114 9.04 -23.15 4.18
C ARG A 114 10.23 -24.07 4.40
N MET A 115 9.99 -25.37 4.33
CA MET A 115 10.97 -26.41 4.56
C MET A 115 10.96 -27.43 3.41
N ASP A 116 12.15 -27.84 2.97
CA ASP A 116 12.32 -28.93 2.01
C ASP A 116 12.27 -30.28 2.73
N GLN A 117 11.69 -31.29 2.08
CA GLN A 117 11.69 -32.65 2.61
C GLN A 117 13.06 -33.30 2.43
N MET A 118 13.53 -33.97 3.47
CA MET A 118 14.80 -34.69 3.50
C MET A 118 14.58 -36.18 3.73
N TYR A 119 15.42 -37.01 3.11
CA TYR A 119 15.51 -38.44 3.35
C TYR A 119 16.96 -38.83 3.59
N GLN A 120 17.29 -39.18 4.84
CA GLN A 120 18.66 -39.50 5.28
C GLN A 120 19.71 -38.42 4.94
N GLY A 121 19.32 -37.14 4.99
CA GLY A 121 20.19 -36.01 4.66
C GLY A 121 20.29 -35.69 3.16
N ILE A 122 19.46 -36.32 2.33
CA ILE A 122 19.35 -36.04 0.89
C ILE A 122 18.00 -35.38 0.61
N PRO A 123 17.95 -34.24 -0.10
CA PRO A 123 16.69 -33.56 -0.39
C PRO A 123 15.81 -34.38 -1.35
N VAL A 124 14.50 -34.39 -1.09
CA VAL A 124 13.50 -35.01 -1.97
C VAL A 124 13.05 -33.97 -3.00
N TYR A 125 13.32 -34.25 -4.26
CA TYR A 125 13.19 -33.28 -5.36
C TYR A 125 11.76 -32.74 -5.49
N ARG A 126 11.58 -31.43 -5.30
CA ARG A 126 10.29 -30.70 -5.36
C ARG A 126 9.25 -31.08 -4.29
N HIS A 127 9.67 -31.73 -3.20
CA HIS A 127 8.79 -32.06 -2.07
C HIS A 127 9.16 -31.25 -0.82
N GLY A 128 8.17 -30.71 -0.13
CA GLY A 128 8.37 -29.89 1.06
C GLY A 128 7.07 -29.52 1.78
N VAL A 129 7.21 -28.80 2.88
CA VAL A 129 6.10 -28.37 3.74
C VAL A 129 6.25 -26.91 4.16
N SER A 130 5.13 -26.28 4.47
CA SER A 130 5.01 -24.92 4.97
C SER A 130 4.19 -24.89 6.25
N VAL A 131 4.60 -24.08 7.21
CA VAL A 131 3.85 -23.78 8.44
C VAL A 131 3.73 -22.28 8.59
N VAL A 132 2.50 -21.81 8.79
CA VAL A 132 2.14 -20.40 8.94
C VAL A 132 1.71 -20.15 10.39
N THR A 133 2.22 -19.09 11.01
CA THR A 133 1.85 -18.66 12.37
C THR A 133 0.90 -17.47 12.33
N ASP A 134 0.12 -17.23 13.37
CA ASP A 134 -0.60 -15.97 13.56
C ASP A 134 0.27 -14.92 14.29
N GLY A 135 -0.28 -13.71 14.48
CA GLY A 135 0.38 -12.58 15.15
C GLY A 135 0.80 -12.80 16.61
N GLN A 136 0.47 -13.94 17.22
CA GLN A 136 0.95 -14.34 18.54
C GLN A 136 2.07 -15.40 18.48
N GLY A 137 2.50 -15.75 17.27
CA GLY A 137 3.46 -16.83 17.03
C GLY A 137 2.85 -18.21 17.21
N MET A 138 1.54 -18.40 17.00
CA MET A 138 0.89 -19.71 17.09
C MET A 138 0.65 -20.27 15.69
N ALA A 139 0.97 -21.55 15.44
CA ALA A 139 0.70 -22.18 14.15
C ALA A 139 -0.80 -22.12 13.84
N SER A 140 -1.16 -21.51 12.71
CA SER A 140 -2.53 -21.28 12.26
C SER A 140 -2.90 -22.20 11.09
N LEU A 141 -1.98 -22.38 10.14
CA LEU A 141 -2.16 -23.16 8.93
C LEU A 141 -0.87 -23.85 8.52
N ALA A 142 -0.98 -25.07 8.00
CA ALA A 142 0.17 -25.76 7.44
C ALA A 142 -0.22 -26.49 6.16
N ALA A 143 0.67 -26.51 5.18
CA ALA A 143 0.43 -27.10 3.88
C ALA A 143 1.69 -27.74 3.30
N GLY A 144 1.57 -28.86 2.61
CA GLY A 144 2.73 -29.51 2.01
C GLY A 144 2.37 -30.60 1.02
N ASN A 145 3.38 -30.99 0.25
CA ASN A 145 3.34 -32.12 -0.66
C ASN A 145 4.35 -33.20 -0.22
N TYR A 146 4.59 -33.30 1.09
CA TYR A 146 5.43 -34.34 1.68
C TYR A 146 4.97 -35.73 1.21
N VAL A 147 5.93 -36.58 0.83
CA VAL A 147 5.65 -37.90 0.26
C VAL A 147 6.39 -38.98 1.03
N ASP A 148 5.75 -40.14 1.25
CA ASP A 148 6.47 -41.31 1.75
C ASP A 148 7.40 -41.83 0.65
N VAL A 149 8.71 -41.65 0.88
CA VAL A 149 9.77 -42.10 -0.03
C VAL A 149 9.96 -43.63 0.02
N GLY A 150 9.45 -44.31 1.05
CA GLY A 150 9.70 -45.73 1.24
C GLY A 150 11.19 -46.03 1.48
N ALA A 151 11.64 -47.21 1.06
CA ALA A 151 13.03 -47.64 1.25
C ALA A 151 13.85 -47.44 -0.03
N VAL A 152 14.68 -46.40 -0.06
CA VAL A 152 15.63 -46.10 -1.14
C VAL A 152 17.07 -46.26 -0.63
N ASP A 153 17.95 -46.86 -1.44
CA ASP A 153 19.39 -46.90 -1.15
C ASP A 153 20.00 -45.51 -1.42
N THR A 154 20.68 -44.95 -0.44
CA THR A 154 21.26 -43.59 -0.48
C THR A 154 22.73 -43.58 -0.89
N VAL A 155 23.28 -44.76 -1.21
CA VAL A 155 24.65 -44.89 -1.73
C VAL A 155 24.59 -45.03 -3.25
N PRO A 156 25.12 -44.06 -4.01
CA PRO A 156 25.15 -44.17 -5.47
C PRO A 156 26.04 -45.33 -5.92
N ASN A 157 25.57 -46.10 -6.91
CA ASN A 157 26.31 -47.23 -7.49
C ASN A 157 26.96 -46.84 -8.84
N LEU A 158 26.55 -45.72 -9.43
CA LEU A 158 27.22 -45.10 -10.57
C LEU A 158 28.47 -44.34 -10.11
N ASP A 159 29.60 -44.62 -10.76
CA ASP A 159 30.77 -43.75 -10.68
C ASP A 159 30.72 -42.65 -11.77
N GLU A 160 31.64 -41.69 -11.71
CA GLU A 160 31.74 -40.58 -12.67
C GLU A 160 31.78 -41.07 -14.13
N ALA A 161 32.45 -42.20 -14.38
CA ALA A 161 32.52 -42.79 -15.72
C ALA A 161 31.16 -43.35 -16.18
N GLY A 162 30.40 -43.96 -15.26
CA GLY A 162 29.02 -44.41 -15.50
C GLY A 162 28.05 -43.26 -15.78
N LEU A 163 28.18 -42.13 -15.06
CA LEU A 163 27.35 -40.93 -15.29
C LEU A 163 27.58 -40.33 -16.67
N ILE A 164 28.85 -40.15 -17.04
CA ILE A 164 29.22 -39.66 -18.37
C ILE A 164 28.70 -40.61 -19.46
N GLN A 165 28.74 -41.92 -19.23
CA GLN A 165 28.22 -42.91 -20.17
C GLN A 165 26.70 -42.85 -20.32
N ALA A 166 25.96 -42.65 -19.23
CA ALA A 166 24.50 -42.48 -19.22
C ALA A 166 24.09 -41.26 -20.05
N VAL A 167 24.69 -40.10 -19.76
CA VAL A 167 24.44 -38.85 -20.47
C VAL A 167 24.80 -38.97 -21.96
N SER A 168 25.93 -39.61 -22.29
CA SER A 168 26.38 -39.79 -23.67
C SER A 168 25.49 -40.74 -24.50
N GLN A 169 24.73 -41.63 -23.87
CA GLN A 169 23.76 -42.49 -24.54
C GLN A 169 22.42 -41.80 -24.78
N TYR A 170 22.09 -40.80 -23.96
CA TYR A 170 20.85 -40.06 -24.04
C TYR A 170 20.86 -38.98 -25.13
N VAL A 171 22.01 -38.37 -25.41
CA VAL A 171 22.17 -37.29 -26.39
C VAL A 171 22.90 -37.80 -27.64
N GLU A 172 22.26 -37.77 -28.81
CA GLU A 172 22.79 -38.34 -30.07
C GLU A 172 24.02 -37.59 -30.64
N ASP A 173 24.23 -36.31 -30.30
CA ASP A 173 25.36 -35.48 -30.74
C ASP A 173 26.41 -35.29 -29.64
N ALA A 174 27.28 -36.28 -29.49
CA ALA A 174 28.28 -36.36 -28.42
C ALA A 174 29.53 -35.46 -28.62
N GLU A 175 29.63 -34.67 -29.70
CA GLU A 175 30.85 -33.90 -30.01
C GLU A 175 31.02 -32.61 -29.18
N SER A 176 30.02 -32.21 -28.39
CA SER A 176 30.00 -30.91 -27.68
C SER A 176 29.35 -30.97 -26.29
N LEU A 177 29.31 -32.16 -25.70
CA LEU A 177 28.65 -32.44 -24.44
C LEU A 177 29.59 -32.09 -23.27
N TYR A 178 29.22 -31.08 -22.47
CA TYR A 178 29.88 -30.81 -21.19
C TYR A 178 28.85 -31.05 -20.08
N PHE A 179 29.07 -32.12 -19.32
CA PHE A 179 28.42 -32.32 -18.02
C PHE A 179 29.25 -31.52 -17.02
N GLU A 180 28.69 -30.41 -16.54
CA GLU A 180 29.35 -29.59 -15.54
C GLU A 180 29.14 -30.26 -14.19
N GLN A 181 30.08 -31.15 -13.83
CA GLN A 181 30.18 -31.64 -12.47
C GLN A 181 30.80 -30.51 -11.63
N ASP A 182 29.97 -29.61 -11.13
CA ASP A 182 30.42 -28.72 -10.06
C ASP A 182 30.76 -29.57 -8.82
N GLU A 183 31.53 -29.03 -7.87
CA GLU A 183 31.86 -29.71 -6.60
C GLU A 183 30.60 -30.13 -5.80
N GLU A 184 29.41 -29.69 -6.22
CA GLU A 184 28.11 -30.02 -5.63
C GLU A 184 27.06 -30.44 -6.67
N THR A 185 27.29 -31.43 -7.54
CA THR A 185 26.16 -32.11 -8.24
C THR A 185 25.32 -32.83 -7.18
N PRO A 186 24.19 -32.27 -6.70
CA PRO A 186 23.59 -32.75 -5.48
C PRO A 186 22.86 -34.06 -5.79
N LEU A 187 23.00 -35.02 -4.88
CA LEU A 187 22.10 -36.17 -4.86
C LEU A 187 20.72 -35.67 -4.41
N VAL A 188 19.69 -36.15 -5.08
CA VAL A 188 18.30 -35.91 -4.71
C VAL A 188 17.55 -37.24 -4.70
N ILE A 189 16.46 -37.31 -3.94
CA ILE A 189 15.50 -38.40 -4.08
C ILE A 189 14.38 -37.96 -5.02
N PHE A 190 14.21 -38.66 -6.13
CA PHE A 190 13.12 -38.44 -7.07
C PHE A 190 12.01 -39.46 -6.82
N VAL A 191 10.76 -39.02 -6.76
CA VAL A 191 9.59 -39.91 -6.58
C VAL A 191 8.72 -39.85 -7.82
N GLU A 192 8.49 -41.00 -8.45
CA GLU A 192 7.68 -41.13 -9.66
C GLU A 192 6.17 -41.05 -9.36
N GLU A 193 5.35 -40.83 -10.39
CA GLU A 193 3.88 -40.78 -10.26
C GLU A 193 3.27 -42.07 -9.71
N GLU A 194 3.92 -43.22 -9.92
CA GLU A 194 3.49 -44.52 -9.40
C GLU A 194 3.90 -44.74 -7.92
N GLY A 195 4.69 -43.82 -7.34
CA GLY A 195 5.15 -43.84 -5.95
C GLY A 195 6.49 -44.54 -5.72
N ASP A 196 7.17 -44.97 -6.78
CA ASP A 196 8.52 -45.53 -6.70
C ASP A 196 9.55 -44.39 -6.57
N ALA A 197 10.49 -44.55 -5.64
CA ALA A 197 11.48 -43.52 -5.33
C ALA A 197 12.90 -43.97 -5.68
N HIS A 198 13.68 -43.03 -6.21
CA HIS A 198 14.98 -43.25 -6.80
C HIS A 198 15.99 -42.28 -6.22
N LEU A 199 17.18 -42.78 -5.88
CA LEU A 199 18.33 -41.90 -5.69
C LEU A 199 18.77 -41.41 -7.07
N ALA A 200 18.83 -40.11 -7.27
CA ALA A 200 19.17 -39.50 -8.54
C ALA A 200 20.26 -38.46 -8.40
N TYR A 201 21.11 -38.36 -9.42
CA TYR A 201 21.97 -37.20 -9.62
C TYR A 201 21.17 -36.12 -10.34
N LEU A 202 21.11 -34.93 -9.73
CA LEU A 202 20.61 -33.73 -10.38
C LEU A 202 21.79 -33.07 -11.11
N GLY A 203 21.79 -33.11 -12.44
CA GLY A 203 22.88 -32.58 -13.24
C GLY A 203 22.41 -31.73 -14.41
N TYR A 204 23.29 -30.86 -14.88
CA TYR A 204 23.01 -29.98 -16.02
C TYR A 204 23.87 -30.37 -17.21
N ILE A 205 23.25 -30.54 -18.38
CA ILE A 205 23.96 -30.76 -19.63
C ILE A 205 23.86 -29.55 -20.53
N LYS A 206 25.01 -29.14 -21.07
CA LYS A 206 25.11 -28.13 -22.12
C LYS A 206 25.36 -28.87 -23.43
N THR A 207 24.44 -28.79 -24.38
CA THR A 207 24.62 -29.41 -25.72
C THR A 207 25.03 -28.34 -26.72
N GLY A 208 26.22 -28.47 -27.34
CA GLY A 208 26.77 -27.45 -28.24
C GLY A 208 26.57 -27.75 -29.73
N GLY A 209 25.60 -27.08 -30.35
CA GLY A 209 25.47 -27.02 -31.81
C GLY A 209 24.43 -25.96 -32.18
N GLN A 210 24.87 -24.73 -32.43
CA GLN A 210 24.05 -23.56 -32.81
C GLN A 210 22.96 -23.11 -31.81
N GLY A 211 23.14 -23.42 -30.53
CA GLY A 211 22.38 -22.86 -29.41
C GLY A 211 22.77 -23.61 -28.15
N LEU A 212 23.18 -22.91 -27.08
CA LEU A 212 23.44 -23.56 -25.80
C LEU A 212 22.09 -23.94 -25.19
N CYS A 213 21.60 -25.15 -25.43
CA CYS A 213 20.48 -25.70 -24.66
C CYS A 213 21.06 -26.21 -23.33
N VAL A 214 20.59 -25.63 -22.21
CA VAL A 214 20.88 -26.15 -20.86
C VAL A 214 19.72 -27.08 -20.51
N ARG A 215 20.00 -28.34 -20.20
CA ARG A 215 18.95 -29.25 -19.74
C ARG A 215 19.27 -29.68 -18.32
N GLU A 216 18.28 -29.59 -17.44
CA GLU A 216 18.29 -30.26 -16.16
C GLU A 216 17.93 -31.73 -16.38
N LEU A 217 18.77 -32.62 -15.90
CA LEU A 217 18.56 -34.06 -15.94
C LEU A 217 18.54 -34.62 -14.53
N LEU A 218 17.56 -35.48 -14.26
CA LEU A 218 17.61 -36.42 -13.13
C LEU A 218 18.07 -37.77 -13.65
N ILE A 219 19.22 -38.23 -13.16
CA ILE A 219 19.86 -39.47 -13.60
C ILE A 219 19.81 -40.46 -12.45
N ASP A 220 19.16 -41.60 -12.64
CA ASP A 220 19.11 -42.67 -11.65
C ASP A 220 20.53 -43.11 -11.25
N ALA A 221 20.82 -43.01 -9.96
CA ALA A 221 22.16 -43.23 -9.41
C ALA A 221 22.53 -44.72 -9.30
N GLU A 222 21.61 -45.64 -9.58
CA GLU A 222 21.85 -47.08 -9.62
C GLU A 222 22.10 -47.59 -11.05
N SER A 223 21.27 -47.16 -11.98
CA SER A 223 21.17 -47.68 -13.35
C SER A 223 21.69 -46.74 -14.43
N GLY A 224 21.75 -45.43 -14.16
CA GLY A 224 22.07 -44.40 -15.15
C GLY A 224 20.90 -44.06 -16.08
N GLU A 225 19.68 -44.51 -15.78
CA GLU A 225 18.48 -44.13 -16.53
C GLU A 225 18.16 -42.65 -16.33
N ILE A 226 17.69 -41.96 -17.38
CA ILE A 226 17.23 -40.57 -17.26
C ILE A 226 15.78 -40.59 -16.78
N LEU A 227 15.58 -40.24 -15.51
CA LEU A 227 14.28 -40.23 -14.83
C LEU A 227 13.47 -38.99 -15.20
N SER A 228 14.15 -37.86 -15.44
CA SER A 228 13.52 -36.61 -15.87
C SER A 228 14.47 -35.78 -16.72
N ASN A 229 13.92 -35.04 -17.68
CA ASN A 229 14.65 -34.09 -18.53
C ASN A 229 13.79 -32.84 -18.69
N VAL A 230 14.29 -31.73 -18.16
CA VAL A 230 13.66 -30.41 -18.27
C VAL A 230 14.61 -29.52 -19.04
N GLU A 231 14.13 -29.00 -20.18
CA GLU A 231 14.89 -28.05 -20.98
C GLU A 231 14.81 -26.66 -20.33
N LEU A 232 15.94 -26.24 -19.77
CA LEU A 232 16.12 -24.90 -19.21
C LEU A 232 16.54 -23.96 -20.34
N ALA A 233 15.89 -22.81 -20.45
CA ALA A 233 16.29 -21.84 -21.44
C ALA A 233 17.72 -21.34 -21.14
N SER A 234 18.51 -21.18 -22.20
CA SER A 234 19.94 -20.85 -22.15
C SER A 234 20.23 -19.62 -21.28
N GLU A 235 21.20 -19.73 -20.37
CA GLU A 235 21.87 -18.55 -19.79
C GLU A 235 22.27 -17.59 -20.92
N ALA A 236 22.04 -16.29 -20.70
CA ALA A 236 22.30 -15.23 -21.67
C ALA A 236 23.80 -15.14 -21.99
N GLU A 237 24.27 -15.93 -22.95
CA GLU A 237 25.63 -15.79 -23.47
C GLU A 237 25.79 -14.43 -24.16
N SER A 238 26.87 -13.73 -23.80
CA SER A 238 27.31 -12.42 -24.31
C SER A 238 27.68 -12.41 -25.81
N GLY A 239 26.75 -12.80 -26.69
CA GLY A 239 26.92 -12.70 -28.15
C GLY A 239 26.86 -11.24 -28.62
N GLU A 240 27.67 -10.87 -29.60
CA GLU A 240 27.50 -9.58 -30.30
C GLU A 240 26.10 -9.51 -30.91
N GLN A 241 25.29 -8.54 -30.47
CA GLN A 241 23.97 -8.28 -31.05
C GLN A 241 24.04 -7.18 -32.09
N ILE A 242 23.18 -7.26 -33.11
CA ILE A 242 22.95 -6.16 -34.05
C ILE A 242 21.55 -5.58 -33.84
N LYS A 243 21.41 -4.26 -34.04
CA LYS A 243 20.11 -3.58 -34.02
C LYS A 243 19.64 -3.33 -35.45
N LEU A 244 18.38 -3.67 -35.74
CA LEU A 244 17.72 -3.35 -37.00
C LEU A 244 16.53 -2.43 -36.75
N GLU A 245 16.31 -1.50 -37.68
CA GLU A 245 15.14 -0.62 -37.66
C GLU A 245 13.99 -1.27 -38.44
N TYR A 246 12.83 -1.39 -37.82
CA TYR A 246 11.57 -1.68 -38.52
C TYR A 246 10.68 -0.45 -38.52
N ALA A 247 10.35 0.04 -39.71
CA ALA A 247 9.48 1.17 -39.91
C ALA A 247 8.15 0.70 -40.54
N PHE A 248 7.04 0.84 -39.83
CA PHE A 248 5.75 0.30 -40.26
C PHE A 248 4.59 1.24 -39.89
N TYR A 249 3.44 1.00 -40.52
CA TYR A 249 2.17 1.59 -40.09
C TYR A 249 1.46 0.50 -39.29
N PRO A 250 1.26 0.70 -37.97
CA PRO A 250 0.41 -0.18 -37.18
C PRO A 250 -0.98 -0.27 -37.80
N GLU A 251 -1.69 -1.37 -37.57
CA GLU A 251 -3.05 -1.53 -38.10
C GLU A 251 -3.94 -0.36 -37.66
N ASN A 252 -4.71 0.24 -38.57
CA ASN A 252 -5.59 1.40 -38.34
C ASN A 252 -4.95 2.74 -37.98
N HIS A 253 -3.62 2.81 -37.81
CA HIS A 253 -2.92 4.09 -37.61
C HIS A 253 -2.38 4.67 -38.91
N ASN A 254 -2.48 6.01 -39.03
CA ASN A 254 -1.86 6.75 -40.13
C ASN A 254 -0.47 7.29 -39.77
N VAL A 255 -0.02 7.05 -38.53
CA VAL A 255 1.32 7.39 -38.05
C VAL A 255 2.28 6.25 -38.39
N LYS A 256 3.42 6.61 -38.96
CA LYS A 256 4.49 5.66 -39.23
C LYS A 256 5.36 5.56 -37.99
N ILE A 257 5.46 4.35 -37.44
CA ILE A 257 6.30 4.06 -36.29
C ILE A 257 7.65 3.55 -36.77
N GLN A 258 8.70 3.89 -36.04
CA GLN A 258 10.04 3.37 -36.20
C GLN A 258 10.48 2.75 -34.88
N HIS A 259 10.88 1.49 -34.90
CA HIS A 259 11.34 0.78 -33.71
C HIS A 259 12.59 -0.03 -34.00
N TRP A 260 13.48 -0.13 -33.01
CA TRP A 260 14.72 -0.88 -33.11
C TRP A 260 14.60 -2.20 -32.36
N PHE A 261 14.88 -3.31 -33.04
CA PHE A 261 14.88 -4.64 -32.43
C PHE A 261 16.25 -5.30 -32.59
N SER A 262 16.62 -6.13 -31.62
CA SER A 262 17.92 -6.78 -31.57
C SER A 262 17.88 -8.19 -32.15
N LEU A 263 19.01 -8.62 -32.71
CA LEU A 263 19.26 -9.96 -33.23
C LEU A 263 20.61 -10.47 -32.74
N LYS A 264 20.70 -11.77 -32.44
CA LYS A 264 21.96 -12.42 -32.06
C LYS A 264 22.76 -12.82 -33.31
N ASN A 265 24.04 -12.44 -33.34
CA ASN A 265 24.95 -12.83 -34.41
C ASN A 265 25.39 -14.29 -34.26
N GLU A 266 25.29 -15.09 -35.32
CA GLU A 266 25.94 -16.39 -35.38
C GLU A 266 27.41 -16.24 -35.78
N SER A 267 28.31 -16.89 -35.05
CA SER A 267 29.74 -16.86 -35.35
C SER A 267 30.01 -17.42 -36.77
N GLY A 268 30.56 -16.60 -37.67
CA GLY A 268 31.08 -17.08 -38.97
C GLY A 268 30.47 -16.51 -40.25
N GLY A 269 29.61 -15.49 -40.19
CA GLY A 269 29.10 -14.78 -41.38
C GLY A 269 27.83 -15.39 -41.99
N SER A 270 27.04 -16.07 -41.15
CA SER A 270 25.75 -16.72 -41.44
C SER A 270 24.57 -15.88 -40.91
N PRO A 271 23.29 -16.23 -41.21
CA PRO A 271 22.11 -15.46 -40.80
C PRO A 271 22.07 -15.15 -39.30
N TYR A 272 21.39 -14.05 -38.93
CA TYR A 272 21.19 -13.64 -37.55
C TYR A 272 19.98 -14.38 -36.96
N LEU A 273 20.12 -14.86 -35.71
CA LEU A 273 19.01 -15.43 -34.97
C LEU A 273 18.07 -14.31 -34.51
N MET A 274 16.76 -14.50 -34.70
CA MET A 274 15.72 -13.63 -34.16
C MET A 274 15.56 -13.85 -32.65
N GLN A 275 16.61 -13.45 -31.93
CA GLN A 275 16.79 -13.61 -30.50
C GLN A 275 17.33 -12.31 -29.91
N ASP A 276 16.65 -11.81 -28.88
CA ASP A 276 17.09 -10.68 -28.06
C ASP A 276 17.41 -11.21 -26.67
N LEU A 277 18.70 -11.39 -26.40
CA LEU A 277 19.19 -11.86 -25.11
C LEU A 277 19.02 -10.84 -24.00
N GLN A 278 18.90 -9.54 -24.32
CA GLN A 278 18.75 -8.50 -23.30
C GLN A 278 17.30 -8.47 -22.81
N ARG A 279 16.35 -8.69 -23.72
CA ARG A 279 14.91 -8.68 -23.43
C ARG A 279 14.30 -10.06 -23.18
N GLY A 280 15.08 -11.13 -23.31
CA GLY A 280 14.59 -12.51 -23.20
C GLY A 280 13.60 -12.91 -24.31
N LEU A 281 13.68 -12.31 -25.51
CA LEU A 281 12.71 -12.55 -26.59
C LEU A 281 13.23 -13.52 -27.65
N TYR A 282 12.41 -14.51 -28.02
CA TYR A 282 12.80 -15.57 -28.95
C TYR A 282 11.71 -15.82 -29.99
N LEU A 283 11.98 -15.58 -31.27
CA LEU A 283 11.08 -15.94 -32.35
C LEU A 283 11.40 -17.35 -32.88
N TYR A 284 10.43 -18.25 -32.78
CA TYR A 284 10.56 -19.61 -33.28
C TYR A 284 9.99 -19.79 -34.67
N GLU A 285 10.39 -20.87 -35.34
CA GLU A 285 9.85 -21.26 -36.64
C GLU A 285 8.31 -21.33 -36.64
N GLY A 286 7.72 -20.93 -37.76
CA GLY A 286 6.27 -20.93 -37.92
C GLY A 286 5.71 -22.34 -37.77
N MET A 287 4.57 -22.48 -37.10
CA MET A 287 3.99 -23.77 -36.78
C MET A 287 3.39 -24.53 -37.97
N ASP A 288 3.53 -24.04 -39.21
CA ASP A 288 2.94 -24.62 -40.43
C ASP A 288 1.42 -24.86 -40.34
N GLY A 289 0.71 -24.04 -39.58
CA GLY A 289 -0.71 -24.23 -39.29
C GLY A 289 -1.01 -25.45 -38.41
N LYS A 290 -0.03 -25.94 -37.62
CA LYS A 290 -0.20 -27.00 -36.61
C LYS A 290 -0.47 -26.40 -35.23
N SER A 291 -0.96 -27.24 -34.32
CA SER A 291 -1.07 -26.95 -32.88
C SER A 291 0.27 -27.19 -32.16
N PHE A 292 0.48 -26.56 -31.02
CA PHE A 292 1.71 -26.65 -30.22
C PHE A 292 2.18 -28.09 -29.95
N GLY A 293 1.29 -28.96 -29.42
CA GLY A 293 1.64 -30.37 -29.18
C GLY A 293 1.89 -31.22 -30.45
N LYS A 294 1.73 -30.66 -31.65
CA LYS A 294 1.94 -31.33 -32.95
C LYS A 294 3.01 -30.69 -33.82
N SER A 295 3.47 -29.49 -33.50
CA SER A 295 4.57 -28.85 -34.23
C SER A 295 5.89 -29.57 -33.98
N GLY A 296 6.05 -30.22 -32.82
CA GLY A 296 7.32 -30.78 -32.39
C GLY A 296 8.23 -29.68 -31.84
N MET A 297 9.51 -30.00 -31.65
CA MET A 297 10.53 -29.01 -31.30
C MET A 297 10.67 -28.02 -32.45
N LEU A 298 10.57 -26.72 -32.13
CA LEU A 298 10.75 -25.63 -33.07
C LEU A 298 12.09 -24.97 -32.78
N ASP A 299 12.81 -24.58 -33.82
CA ASP A 299 14.06 -23.86 -33.70
C ASP A 299 13.83 -22.34 -33.75
N VAL A 300 14.76 -21.57 -33.18
CA VAL A 300 14.78 -20.10 -33.32
C VAL A 300 15.06 -19.74 -34.78
N VAL A 301 14.26 -18.86 -35.37
CA VAL A 301 14.43 -18.53 -36.80
C VAL A 301 15.70 -17.70 -37.03
N ALA A 302 16.39 -17.99 -38.14
CA ALA A 302 17.57 -17.27 -38.58
C ALA A 302 17.34 -16.56 -39.93
N TYR A 303 17.62 -15.26 -40.01
CA TYR A 303 17.52 -14.48 -41.25
C TYR A 303 18.76 -13.60 -41.46
N SER A 304 19.18 -13.40 -42.72
CA SER A 304 20.11 -12.30 -43.03
C SER A 304 19.37 -10.95 -42.98
N THR A 305 20.09 -9.84 -42.80
CA THR A 305 19.48 -8.50 -42.85
C THR A 305 18.77 -8.26 -44.17
N GLU A 306 19.36 -8.67 -45.31
CA GLU A 306 18.73 -8.56 -46.62
C GLU A 306 17.51 -9.48 -46.78
N ALA A 307 17.44 -10.58 -46.03
CA ALA A 307 16.26 -11.43 -45.99
C ALA A 307 15.13 -10.75 -45.21
N ILE A 308 15.41 -10.18 -44.03
CA ILE A 308 14.46 -9.42 -43.22
C ILE A 308 13.88 -8.25 -44.03
N GLU A 309 14.75 -7.42 -44.63
CA GLU A 309 14.33 -6.29 -45.47
C GLU A 309 13.43 -6.74 -46.64
N ARG A 310 13.75 -7.89 -47.25
CA ARG A 310 12.98 -8.46 -48.36
C ARG A 310 11.63 -9.00 -47.89
N ILE A 311 11.58 -9.70 -46.75
CA ILE A 311 10.35 -10.26 -46.17
C ILE A 311 9.39 -9.11 -45.83
N ILE A 312 9.90 -8.08 -45.15
CA ILE A 312 9.16 -6.88 -44.79
C ILE A 312 8.67 -6.14 -46.03
N SER A 313 9.56 -5.76 -46.95
CA SER A 313 9.21 -4.93 -48.12
C SER A 313 8.24 -5.62 -49.08
N LYS A 314 8.24 -6.96 -49.12
CA LYS A 314 7.33 -7.75 -49.95
C LYS A 314 6.10 -8.26 -49.18
N ASN A 315 6.01 -8.00 -47.87
CA ASN A 315 4.98 -8.55 -46.99
C ASN A 315 4.85 -10.08 -47.16
N GLN A 316 5.98 -10.79 -47.11
CA GLN A 316 6.06 -12.24 -47.36
C GLN A 316 5.53 -13.02 -46.16
N LYS A 317 4.40 -13.71 -46.35
CA LYS A 317 3.75 -14.53 -45.32
C LYS A 317 4.18 -16.01 -45.42
N PRO A 318 4.29 -16.72 -44.28
CA PRO A 318 3.92 -16.28 -42.94
C PRO A 318 5.01 -15.48 -42.19
N GLU A 319 6.25 -15.45 -42.69
CA GLU A 319 7.44 -14.96 -41.97
C GLU A 319 7.33 -13.51 -41.50
N VAL A 320 6.74 -12.63 -42.32
CA VAL A 320 6.51 -11.23 -41.95
C VAL A 320 5.66 -11.09 -40.68
N ARG A 321 4.75 -12.03 -40.42
CA ARG A 321 3.93 -12.02 -39.20
C ARG A 321 4.72 -12.41 -37.96
N GLY A 322 5.62 -13.39 -38.09
CA GLY A 322 6.55 -13.73 -37.01
C GLY A 322 7.43 -12.54 -36.66
N ILE A 323 8.00 -11.87 -37.67
CA ILE A 323 8.80 -10.65 -37.46
C ILE A 323 7.96 -9.53 -36.82
N GLN A 324 6.72 -9.32 -37.26
CA GLN A 324 5.83 -8.32 -36.67
C GLN A 324 5.49 -8.64 -35.21
N ALA A 325 5.18 -9.91 -34.90
CA ALA A 325 4.92 -10.33 -33.51
C ALA A 325 6.14 -10.14 -32.62
N TYR A 326 7.33 -10.47 -33.12
CA TYR A 326 8.59 -10.23 -32.43
C TYR A 326 8.83 -8.74 -32.14
N VAL A 327 8.64 -7.88 -33.14
CA VAL A 327 8.76 -6.42 -32.95
C VAL A 327 7.69 -5.90 -31.98
N MET A 328 6.45 -6.39 -32.06
CA MET A 328 5.41 -5.95 -31.14
C MET A 328 5.69 -6.38 -29.70
N ALA A 329 6.20 -7.59 -29.49
CA ALA A 329 6.63 -8.03 -28.17
C ALA A 329 7.83 -7.20 -27.65
N SER A 330 8.77 -6.82 -28.51
CA SER A 330 9.87 -5.93 -28.11
C SER A 330 9.38 -4.54 -27.75
N MET A 331 8.38 -4.03 -28.46
CA MET A 331 7.71 -2.77 -28.11
C MET A 331 6.94 -2.86 -26.79
N SER A 332 6.25 -3.97 -26.54
CA SER A 332 5.57 -4.20 -25.25
C SER A 332 6.56 -4.28 -24.09
N TYR A 333 7.67 -5.00 -24.27
CA TYR A 333 8.78 -5.01 -23.33
C TYR A 333 9.28 -3.58 -23.08
N ASP A 334 9.59 -2.83 -24.14
CA ASP A 334 10.15 -1.47 -24.02
C ASP A 334 9.14 -0.53 -23.35
N PHE A 335 7.84 -0.67 -23.59
CA PHE A 335 6.82 0.09 -22.86
C PHE A 335 6.83 -0.22 -21.36
N PHE A 336 6.81 -1.50 -20.96
CA PHE A 336 6.85 -1.87 -19.54
C PHE A 336 8.15 -1.40 -18.88
N LEU A 337 9.28 -1.45 -19.58
CA LEU A 337 10.55 -0.95 -19.08
C LEU A 337 10.60 0.58 -18.99
N GLU A 338 10.27 1.28 -20.08
CA GLU A 338 10.42 2.74 -20.20
C GLU A 338 9.35 3.52 -19.43
N VAL A 339 8.14 2.96 -19.30
CA VAL A 339 7.01 3.62 -18.61
C VAL A 339 6.89 3.17 -17.16
N LEU A 340 7.19 1.90 -16.86
CA LEU A 340 6.92 1.30 -15.54
C LEU A 340 8.17 0.75 -14.84
N GLY A 341 9.33 0.79 -15.49
CA GLY A 341 10.59 0.28 -14.93
C GLY A 341 10.69 -1.25 -14.88
N ARG A 342 9.74 -1.98 -15.49
CA ARG A 342 9.64 -3.44 -15.38
C ARG A 342 10.49 -4.18 -16.42
N HIS A 343 11.33 -5.11 -15.98
CA HIS A 343 12.24 -5.92 -16.82
C HIS A 343 11.60 -7.24 -17.24
N GLY A 344 10.96 -7.27 -18.41
CA GLY A 344 10.27 -8.47 -18.89
C GLY A 344 8.89 -8.66 -18.25
N PHE A 345 8.30 -9.84 -18.41
CA PHE A 345 6.97 -10.10 -17.86
C PHE A 345 6.99 -10.44 -16.36
N ASP A 346 8.13 -10.93 -15.84
CA ASP A 346 8.38 -11.43 -14.49
C ASP A 346 9.29 -10.52 -13.64
N ASP A 347 9.63 -9.34 -14.19
CA ASP A 347 10.65 -8.42 -13.69
C ASP A 347 12.09 -8.98 -13.61
N LYS A 348 12.35 -10.11 -14.27
CA LYS A 348 13.67 -10.79 -14.27
C LYS A 348 14.16 -11.11 -15.66
N ASN A 349 13.60 -10.47 -16.68
CA ASN A 349 13.85 -10.76 -18.09
C ASN A 349 13.58 -12.23 -18.46
N GLY A 350 12.55 -12.81 -17.85
CA GLY A 350 12.08 -14.16 -18.11
C GLY A 350 11.87 -14.42 -19.60
N VAL A 351 12.09 -15.68 -19.98
CA VAL A 351 12.16 -16.04 -21.40
C VAL A 351 10.76 -16.02 -22.01
N THR A 352 10.57 -15.11 -22.98
CA THR A 352 9.33 -14.98 -23.74
C THR A 352 9.51 -15.60 -25.13
N ARG A 353 8.83 -16.73 -25.33
CA ARG A 353 8.84 -17.49 -26.58
C ARG A 353 7.70 -17.00 -27.48
N ILE A 354 8.03 -16.67 -28.72
CA ILE A 354 7.09 -16.11 -29.69
C ILE A 354 6.92 -17.11 -30.82
N LEU A 355 5.71 -17.64 -30.95
CA LEU A 355 5.31 -18.56 -32.00
C LEU A 355 4.33 -17.88 -32.94
N TYR A 356 4.37 -18.26 -34.21
CA TYR A 356 3.43 -17.76 -35.19
C TYR A 356 2.98 -18.87 -36.13
N ASP A 357 2.03 -18.55 -37.01
CA ASP A 357 1.49 -19.47 -38.00
C ASP A 357 0.81 -20.71 -37.37
N SER A 358 0.07 -20.54 -36.25
CA SER A 358 -0.73 -21.62 -35.65
C SER A 358 -2.04 -21.90 -36.38
N GLY A 359 -2.45 -23.17 -36.50
CA GLY A 359 -3.65 -23.54 -37.28
C GLY A 359 -4.64 -24.60 -36.73
N LEU A 360 -5.92 -24.35 -37.08
CA LEU A 360 -7.17 -25.15 -37.13
C LEU A 360 -7.86 -25.70 -35.85
N ASN A 361 -8.82 -24.91 -35.33
CA ASN A 361 -10.19 -25.22 -34.86
C ASN A 361 -10.56 -26.65 -34.39
N GLY A 362 -10.77 -26.81 -33.07
CA GLY A 362 -11.57 -27.91 -32.48
C GLY A 362 -10.94 -28.74 -31.35
N GLY A 363 -10.39 -28.11 -30.29
CA GLY A 363 -9.84 -28.78 -29.09
C GLY A 363 -8.99 -27.84 -28.21
N ALA A 364 -8.67 -28.26 -26.96
CA ALA A 364 -7.99 -27.44 -25.93
C ALA A 364 -6.61 -26.88 -26.34
N ASP A 365 -5.90 -27.54 -27.26
CA ASP A 365 -4.54 -27.16 -27.70
C ASP A 365 -4.52 -26.25 -28.94
N ARG A 366 -5.58 -25.46 -29.18
CA ARG A 366 -5.80 -24.81 -30.49
C ARG A 366 -6.15 -23.33 -30.37
N ILE A 367 -5.32 -22.51 -31.00
CA ILE A 367 -5.50 -21.06 -31.11
C ILE A 367 -6.43 -20.76 -32.28
N ASN A 368 -7.38 -19.85 -32.08
CA ASN A 368 -8.21 -19.33 -33.16
C ASN A 368 -7.28 -18.72 -34.23
N PRO A 369 -7.38 -19.11 -35.51
CA PRO A 369 -6.56 -18.57 -36.58
C PRO A 369 -6.45 -17.04 -36.62
N TRP A 370 -7.45 -16.31 -36.14
CA TRP A 370 -7.49 -14.85 -36.15
C TRP A 370 -6.92 -14.20 -34.88
N ASN A 371 -6.67 -14.97 -33.83
CA ASN A 371 -6.29 -14.46 -32.51
C ASN A 371 -4.86 -14.88 -32.16
N ALA A 372 -4.41 -14.42 -31.00
CA ALA A 372 -3.24 -14.92 -30.31
C ALA A 372 -3.68 -15.52 -28.97
N LYS A 373 -2.73 -16.10 -28.25
CA LYS A 373 -2.88 -16.56 -26.88
C LYS A 373 -1.53 -16.54 -26.19
N SER A 374 -1.53 -16.28 -24.90
CA SER A 374 -0.37 -16.34 -24.03
C SER A 374 -0.58 -17.21 -22.79
N TRP A 375 0.52 -17.74 -22.24
CA TRP A 375 0.53 -18.42 -20.95
C TRP A 375 1.95 -18.47 -20.36
N VAL A 376 2.04 -18.50 -19.03
CA VAL A 376 3.27 -18.80 -18.28
C VAL A 376 3.41 -20.33 -18.12
N GLU A 377 4.59 -20.88 -18.44
CA GLU A 377 4.84 -22.33 -18.43
C GLU A 377 5.43 -22.83 -17.08
N ASN A 378 6.42 -22.14 -16.49
CA ASN A 378 7.10 -22.57 -15.24
C ASN A 378 7.52 -21.40 -14.30
N GLY A 379 6.84 -20.25 -14.37
CA GLY A 379 7.13 -19.07 -13.53
C GLY A 379 8.29 -18.18 -14.03
N ASP A 380 9.19 -18.72 -14.86
CA ASP A 380 10.36 -18.05 -15.45
C ASP A 380 10.35 -18.04 -17.00
N SER A 381 9.34 -18.67 -17.62
CA SER A 381 9.15 -18.69 -19.06
C SER A 381 7.69 -18.46 -19.45
N GLY A 382 7.49 -17.51 -20.37
CA GLY A 382 6.22 -17.16 -20.97
C GLY A 382 6.17 -17.50 -22.46
N MET A 383 4.96 -17.73 -22.96
CA MET A 383 4.71 -18.04 -24.36
C MET A 383 3.68 -17.07 -24.94
N ILE A 384 3.92 -16.57 -26.17
CA ILE A 384 2.93 -15.87 -27.00
C ILE A 384 2.83 -16.62 -28.33
N ALA A 385 1.62 -17.05 -28.68
CA ALA A 385 1.39 -17.81 -29.90
C ALA A 385 0.30 -17.16 -30.75
N ALA A 386 0.67 -16.78 -31.99
CA ALA A 386 -0.23 -16.11 -32.94
C ALA A 386 -0.77 -17.07 -34.02
N GLY A 387 -2.06 -16.92 -34.34
CA GLY A 387 -2.73 -17.69 -35.39
C GLY A 387 -2.30 -17.33 -36.82
N ILE A 388 -2.53 -18.26 -37.76
CA ILE A 388 -2.21 -18.13 -39.19
C ILE A 388 -2.83 -16.90 -39.89
N TRP A 389 -3.86 -16.28 -39.33
CA TRP A 389 -4.56 -15.12 -39.88
C TRP A 389 -4.52 -13.89 -38.97
N ALA A 390 -3.87 -14.00 -37.81
CA ALA A 390 -3.69 -12.92 -36.86
C ALA A 390 -3.02 -11.70 -37.51
N LYS A 391 -3.40 -10.51 -37.02
CA LYS A 391 -2.82 -9.23 -37.41
C LYS A 391 -1.73 -8.85 -36.42
N THR A 392 -0.59 -9.52 -36.53
CA THR A 392 0.54 -9.40 -35.59
C THR A 392 1.21 -8.03 -35.58
N GLN A 393 0.81 -7.11 -36.45
CA GLN A 393 1.19 -5.68 -36.43
C GLN A 393 0.23 -4.79 -35.63
N ASP A 394 -0.65 -5.37 -34.83
CA ASP A 394 -1.59 -4.68 -33.95
C ASP A 394 -1.14 -4.79 -32.48
N TRP A 395 -0.96 -3.65 -31.80
CA TRP A 395 -0.64 -3.63 -30.36
C TRP A 395 -1.77 -4.23 -29.53
N ASN A 396 -3.03 -4.00 -29.92
CA ASN A 396 -4.22 -4.54 -29.25
C ASN A 396 -4.36 -6.06 -29.42
N LEU A 397 -3.44 -6.69 -30.17
CA LEU A 397 -3.27 -8.12 -30.20
C LEU A 397 -2.03 -8.57 -29.42
N ILE A 398 -0.82 -8.22 -29.85
CA ILE A 398 0.40 -8.79 -29.22
C ILE A 398 0.73 -8.11 -27.88
N GLY A 399 0.47 -6.82 -27.74
CA GLY A 399 0.62 -6.13 -26.45
C GLY A 399 -0.40 -6.57 -25.41
N HIS A 400 -1.63 -6.89 -25.85
CA HIS A 400 -2.63 -7.56 -25.03
C HIS A 400 -2.11 -8.92 -24.52
N GLU A 401 -1.59 -9.78 -25.40
CA GLU A 401 -1.03 -11.07 -24.99
C GLU A 401 0.22 -10.95 -24.11
N TYR A 402 1.07 -9.95 -24.35
CA TYR A 402 2.21 -9.71 -23.48
C TYR A 402 1.76 -9.30 -22.07
N THR A 403 0.71 -8.48 -21.98
CA THR A 403 0.14 -8.07 -20.69
C THR A 403 -0.45 -9.26 -19.92
N HIS A 404 -1.05 -10.23 -20.60
CA HIS A 404 -1.47 -11.48 -19.97
C HIS A 404 -0.32 -12.24 -19.32
N LEU A 405 0.90 -12.20 -19.86
CA LEU A 405 2.07 -12.78 -19.18
C LEU A 405 2.39 -12.04 -17.88
N VAL A 406 2.28 -10.71 -17.87
CA VAL A 406 2.48 -9.88 -16.66
C VAL A 406 1.42 -10.19 -15.61
N THR A 407 0.14 -10.17 -15.97
CA THR A 407 -0.96 -10.42 -15.01
C THR A 407 -0.94 -11.87 -14.48
N GLN A 408 -0.57 -12.84 -15.32
CA GLN A 408 -0.40 -14.24 -14.88
C GLN A 408 0.81 -14.43 -13.95
N TYR A 409 1.83 -13.57 -14.03
CA TYR A 409 2.93 -13.59 -13.08
C TYR A 409 2.49 -13.07 -11.70
N PHE A 410 1.68 -12.00 -11.66
CA PHE A 410 1.15 -11.45 -10.40
C PHE A 410 0.15 -12.40 -9.74
N LEU A 411 -0.80 -12.91 -10.51
CA LEU A 411 -2.00 -13.54 -9.95
C LEU A 411 -2.07 -15.04 -10.26
N GLY A 412 -1.33 -15.56 -11.23
CA GLY A 412 -1.42 -16.96 -11.67
C GLY A 412 -2.31 -17.16 -12.91
N ASN A 413 -2.41 -18.41 -13.37
CA ASN A 413 -2.99 -18.72 -14.67
C ASN A 413 -4.53 -18.86 -14.62
N TYR A 414 -5.25 -17.76 -14.83
CA TYR A 414 -6.72 -17.73 -14.90
C TYR A 414 -7.22 -17.59 -16.33
N GLY A 415 -7.30 -18.71 -17.04
CA GLY A 415 -8.00 -18.77 -18.31
C GLY A 415 -9.47 -18.36 -18.17
N GLY A 416 -9.81 -17.13 -18.57
CA GLY A 416 -11.18 -16.64 -18.67
C GLY A 416 -11.66 -15.68 -17.57
N ASN A 417 -10.76 -14.97 -16.89
CA ASN A 417 -11.14 -13.91 -15.95
C ASN A 417 -11.38 -12.56 -16.68
N SER A 418 -12.55 -11.96 -16.50
CA SER A 418 -12.92 -10.70 -17.18
C SER A 418 -12.13 -9.47 -16.71
N VAL A 419 -11.66 -9.45 -15.46
CA VAL A 419 -10.81 -8.37 -14.92
C VAL A 419 -9.46 -8.42 -15.64
N MET A 420 -8.86 -9.60 -15.79
CA MET A 420 -7.58 -9.79 -16.50
C MET A 420 -7.65 -9.43 -17.99
N GLU A 421 -8.75 -9.80 -18.66
CA GLU A 421 -9.03 -9.35 -20.03
C GLU A 421 -9.10 -7.82 -20.13
N GLY A 422 -9.76 -7.18 -19.16
CA GLY A 422 -9.87 -5.73 -19.09
C GLY A 422 -8.54 -5.01 -18.88
N TYR A 423 -7.67 -5.52 -18.01
CA TYR A 423 -6.29 -5.01 -17.86
C TYR A 423 -5.48 -5.16 -19.14
N SER A 424 -5.56 -6.33 -19.78
CA SER A 424 -4.80 -6.62 -21.00
C SER A 424 -5.24 -5.75 -22.17
N ASP A 425 -6.54 -5.49 -22.32
CA ASP A 425 -7.06 -4.50 -23.25
C ASP A 425 -6.61 -3.06 -22.87
N GLY A 426 -6.68 -2.70 -21.59
CA GLY A 426 -6.31 -1.37 -21.10
C GLY A 426 -4.85 -1.01 -21.34
N PHE A 427 -3.92 -1.89 -20.99
CA PHE A 427 -2.49 -1.68 -21.23
C PHE A 427 -2.15 -1.66 -22.72
N ALA A 428 -2.82 -2.47 -23.55
CA ALA A 428 -2.59 -2.42 -24.99
C ALA A 428 -2.99 -1.07 -25.60
N GLU A 429 -4.10 -0.48 -25.16
CA GLU A 429 -4.51 0.88 -25.54
C GLU A 429 -3.51 1.95 -25.04
N MET A 430 -2.90 1.74 -23.87
CA MET A 430 -1.82 2.63 -23.38
C MET A 430 -0.55 2.52 -24.23
N MET A 431 -0.17 1.31 -24.65
CA MET A 431 0.95 1.10 -25.58
C MET A 431 0.67 1.76 -26.94
N GLU A 432 -0.54 1.62 -27.46
CA GLU A 432 -0.99 2.27 -28.69
C GLU A 432 -0.79 3.80 -28.60
N ALA A 433 -1.30 4.41 -27.53
CA ALA A 433 -1.18 5.85 -27.29
C ALA A 433 0.28 6.30 -27.10
N TYR A 434 1.08 5.51 -26.38
CA TYR A 434 2.51 5.78 -26.14
C TYR A 434 3.30 5.89 -27.44
N PHE A 435 3.22 4.83 -28.26
CA PHE A 435 4.05 4.75 -29.47
C PHE A 435 3.50 5.62 -30.60
N SER A 436 2.18 5.75 -30.74
CA SER A 436 1.58 6.61 -31.77
C SER A 436 1.68 8.10 -31.45
N GLY A 437 1.72 8.46 -30.17
CA GLY A 437 1.55 9.84 -29.70
C GLY A 437 0.14 10.40 -29.94
N GLU A 438 -0.83 9.53 -30.27
CA GLU A 438 -2.23 9.87 -30.49
C GLU A 438 -3.10 9.39 -29.31
N ASP A 439 -4.34 9.89 -29.22
CA ASP A 439 -5.30 9.34 -28.25
C ASP A 439 -5.62 7.86 -28.62
N PRO A 440 -5.79 6.95 -27.64
CA PRO A 440 -6.20 5.57 -27.88
C PRO A 440 -7.55 5.52 -28.60
N ASP A 441 -7.69 4.59 -29.55
CA ASP A 441 -8.91 4.46 -30.34
C ASP A 441 -10.02 3.67 -29.63
N TRP A 442 -9.70 2.94 -28.56
CA TRP A 442 -10.58 2.08 -27.77
C TRP A 442 -11.21 0.96 -28.59
N VAL A 443 -10.45 0.37 -29.52
CA VAL A 443 -10.85 -0.71 -30.41
C VAL A 443 -9.79 -1.80 -30.47
N ASN A 444 -10.18 -3.01 -30.06
CA ASN A 444 -9.33 -4.19 -30.24
C ASN A 444 -9.46 -4.75 -31.67
N THR A 445 -8.35 -4.73 -32.43
CA THR A 445 -8.35 -4.92 -33.89
C THR A 445 -7.69 -6.21 -34.41
N PRO A 446 -8.24 -7.38 -34.02
CA PRO A 446 -8.64 -8.33 -35.07
C PRO A 446 -10.16 -8.48 -35.18
N THR A 447 -10.88 -8.27 -34.09
CA THR A 447 -12.31 -8.58 -33.96
C THR A 447 -13.21 -7.38 -34.22
N GLY A 448 -12.66 -6.15 -34.17
CA GLY A 448 -13.44 -4.92 -34.18
C GLY A 448 -14.27 -4.75 -32.91
N ARG A 449 -13.80 -5.35 -31.80
CA ARG A 449 -14.43 -5.22 -30.49
C ARG A 449 -14.24 -3.79 -30.01
N LYS A 450 -15.35 -3.12 -29.69
CA LYS A 450 -15.32 -1.80 -29.10
C LYS A 450 -15.07 -1.97 -27.61
N LEU A 451 -14.00 -1.35 -27.12
CA LEU A 451 -13.65 -1.36 -25.70
C LEU A 451 -14.38 -0.25 -24.94
N ARG A 452 -15.09 0.62 -25.65
CA ARG A 452 -15.90 1.69 -25.06
C ARG A 452 -17.26 1.83 -25.77
N PRO A 453 -18.34 2.21 -25.06
CA PRO A 453 -19.65 2.33 -25.68
C PRO A 453 -19.77 3.56 -26.58
N GLU A 454 -20.35 3.38 -27.76
CA GLU A 454 -20.85 4.49 -28.56
C GLU A 454 -22.15 5.06 -27.97
N ASN A 455 -22.17 6.37 -27.71
CA ASN A 455 -23.35 7.11 -27.23
C ASN A 455 -23.83 6.73 -25.81
N GLY A 456 -22.90 6.36 -24.91
CA GLY A 456 -23.23 6.14 -23.49
C GLY A 456 -24.16 4.96 -23.21
N LYS A 457 -24.20 3.97 -24.11
CA LYS A 457 -24.96 2.73 -23.90
C LYS A 457 -24.27 1.87 -22.84
N GLY A 458 -25.03 1.23 -21.95
CA GLY A 458 -24.48 0.23 -21.02
C GLY A 458 -24.15 -1.14 -21.65
N LYS A 459 -24.56 -1.36 -22.90
CA LYS A 459 -24.34 -2.62 -23.66
C LYS A 459 -24.44 -2.37 -25.17
N ASP A 460 -23.62 -3.05 -25.98
CA ASP A 460 -23.74 -3.09 -27.44
C ASP A 460 -23.44 -4.51 -27.97
N GLY A 461 -24.42 -5.16 -28.59
CA GLY A 461 -24.27 -6.58 -28.97
C GLY A 461 -24.08 -7.49 -27.76
N SER A 462 -22.95 -8.20 -27.70
CA SER A 462 -22.56 -9.05 -26.56
C SER A 462 -21.79 -8.28 -25.48
N GLN A 463 -20.99 -7.29 -25.87
CA GLN A 463 -20.16 -6.43 -25.01
C GLN A 463 -20.99 -5.66 -23.99
N ILE A 464 -20.57 -5.68 -22.73
CA ILE A 464 -21.23 -4.98 -21.63
C ILE A 464 -20.28 -3.95 -21.03
N TYR A 465 -20.78 -2.72 -20.85
CA TYR A 465 -19.97 -1.58 -20.39
C TYR A 465 -20.38 -1.10 -19.00
N THR A 466 -21.51 -1.61 -18.49
CA THR A 466 -21.95 -1.38 -17.11
C THR A 466 -22.23 -2.70 -16.41
N TYR A 467 -21.81 -2.78 -15.14
CA TYR A 467 -21.86 -3.99 -14.32
C TYR A 467 -23.29 -4.54 -14.13
N SER A 468 -24.31 -3.70 -14.23
CA SER A 468 -25.73 -4.10 -14.19
C SER A 468 -26.15 -5.12 -15.27
N TYR A 469 -25.36 -5.29 -16.34
CA TYR A 469 -25.59 -6.31 -17.37
C TYR A 469 -24.79 -7.61 -17.14
N MET A 470 -23.96 -7.67 -16.10
CA MET A 470 -23.14 -8.82 -15.78
C MET A 470 -23.98 -10.04 -15.36
N LYS A 471 -23.54 -11.23 -15.75
CA LYS A 471 -24.19 -12.52 -15.48
C LYS A 471 -23.12 -13.60 -15.39
N ASP A 472 -23.38 -14.66 -14.66
CA ASP A 472 -22.47 -15.82 -14.52
C ASP A 472 -22.08 -16.45 -15.86
N SER A 473 -22.91 -16.28 -16.90
CA SER A 473 -22.66 -16.80 -18.25
C SER A 473 -22.01 -15.79 -19.19
N THR A 474 -21.62 -14.61 -18.71
CA THR A 474 -20.95 -13.60 -19.53
C THR A 474 -19.54 -14.07 -19.84
N GLU A 475 -19.18 -13.98 -21.11
CA GLU A 475 -17.87 -14.35 -21.61
C GLU A 475 -16.84 -13.28 -21.22
N CYS A 476 -15.60 -13.68 -20.89
CA CYS A 476 -14.63 -12.79 -20.27
C CYS A 476 -14.26 -11.58 -21.14
N HIS A 477 -14.18 -11.74 -22.46
CA HIS A 477 -13.89 -10.66 -23.39
C HIS A 477 -15.06 -9.66 -23.47
N ASP A 478 -16.30 -10.11 -23.29
CA ASP A 478 -17.48 -9.23 -23.21
C ASP A 478 -17.59 -8.54 -21.83
N GLY A 479 -17.17 -9.22 -20.76
CA GLY A 479 -17.16 -8.69 -19.40
C GLY A 479 -16.02 -7.69 -19.15
N GLY A 480 -14.86 -7.89 -19.78
CA GLY A 480 -13.71 -7.01 -19.68
C GLY A 480 -14.00 -5.59 -20.17
N THR A 481 -15.01 -5.40 -21.03
CA THR A 481 -15.38 -4.07 -21.51
C THR A 481 -15.98 -3.14 -20.45
N ILE A 482 -16.31 -3.67 -19.26
CA ILE A 482 -16.67 -2.84 -18.09
C ILE A 482 -15.44 -2.04 -17.63
N LEU A 483 -14.28 -2.70 -17.51
CA LEU A 483 -13.04 -2.09 -17.06
C LEU A 483 -12.53 -1.08 -18.08
N THR A 484 -12.47 -1.44 -19.36
CA THR A 484 -12.02 -0.51 -20.40
C THR A 484 -12.96 0.69 -20.55
N ASN A 485 -14.25 0.56 -20.20
CA ASN A 485 -15.15 1.70 -20.10
C ASN A 485 -14.84 2.61 -18.90
N VAL A 486 -14.41 2.08 -17.75
CA VAL A 486 -13.89 2.88 -16.64
C VAL A 486 -12.64 3.63 -17.10
N MET A 487 -11.67 2.90 -17.68
CA MET A 487 -10.41 3.46 -18.17
C MET A 487 -10.62 4.56 -19.21
N GLY A 488 -11.55 4.35 -20.17
CA GLY A 488 -11.88 5.35 -21.18
C GLY A 488 -12.58 6.59 -20.64
N GLN A 489 -13.30 6.49 -19.51
CA GLN A 489 -13.86 7.65 -18.81
C GLN A 489 -12.78 8.45 -18.08
N ILE A 490 -11.86 7.76 -17.39
CA ILE A 490 -10.70 8.38 -16.72
C ILE A 490 -9.85 9.12 -17.75
N TRP A 491 -9.51 8.44 -18.85
CA TRP A 491 -8.76 9.01 -19.96
C TRP A 491 -9.40 10.29 -20.46
N ASP A 492 -10.68 10.26 -20.83
CA ASP A 492 -11.38 11.46 -21.31
C ASP A 492 -11.35 12.61 -20.30
N SER A 493 -11.48 12.31 -19.00
CA SER A 493 -11.42 13.34 -17.97
C SER A 493 -10.04 13.98 -17.89
N TRP A 494 -9.00 13.17 -17.74
CA TRP A 494 -7.63 13.64 -17.59
C TRP A 494 -7.11 14.30 -18.88
N ARG A 495 -7.25 13.61 -20.02
CA ARG A 495 -6.72 14.01 -21.33
C ARG A 495 -7.50 15.14 -21.98
N ARG A 496 -8.85 15.10 -21.97
CA ARG A 496 -9.68 16.02 -22.78
C ARG A 496 -10.30 17.13 -21.96
N GLN A 497 -10.77 16.83 -20.75
CA GLN A 497 -11.44 17.83 -19.90
C GLN A 497 -10.43 18.67 -19.12
N ARG A 498 -9.40 18.03 -18.57
CA ARG A 498 -8.33 18.71 -17.81
C ARG A 498 -7.13 19.14 -18.66
N GLY A 499 -7.11 18.76 -19.95
CA GLY A 499 -6.13 19.24 -20.91
C GLY A 499 -4.72 18.66 -20.75
N MET A 500 -4.59 17.50 -20.11
CA MET A 500 -3.32 16.77 -20.05
C MET A 500 -2.86 16.38 -21.47
N ASP A 501 -1.57 16.40 -21.75
CA ASP A 501 -1.04 15.89 -23.02
C ASP A 501 -1.04 14.34 -23.04
N VAL A 502 -0.84 13.75 -24.23
CA VAL A 502 -0.93 12.29 -24.42
C VAL A 502 0.14 11.55 -23.60
N ASP A 503 1.38 12.02 -23.63
CA ASP A 503 2.51 11.35 -22.96
C ASP A 503 2.30 11.31 -21.45
N THR A 504 1.94 12.46 -20.85
CA THR A 504 1.62 12.54 -19.42
C THR A 504 0.41 11.67 -19.05
N ALA A 505 -0.63 11.64 -19.90
CA ALA A 505 -1.83 10.84 -19.64
C ALA A 505 -1.56 9.34 -19.69
N VAL A 506 -0.80 8.87 -20.69
CA VAL A 506 -0.38 7.46 -20.80
C VAL A 506 0.41 7.05 -19.58
N LYS A 507 1.43 7.82 -19.18
CA LYS A 507 2.29 7.47 -18.04
C LYS A 507 1.50 7.38 -16.74
N LYS A 508 0.66 8.38 -16.43
CA LYS A 508 -0.16 8.38 -15.21
C LYS A 508 -1.21 7.26 -15.20
N MET A 509 -1.87 7.02 -16.33
CA MET A 509 -2.87 5.96 -16.43
C MET A 509 -2.22 4.58 -16.32
N SER A 510 -1.09 4.36 -16.99
CA SER A 510 -0.34 3.11 -16.92
C SER A 510 0.17 2.83 -15.51
N MET A 511 0.63 3.87 -14.80
CA MET A 511 1.04 3.77 -13.40
C MET A 511 -0.13 3.43 -12.47
N LEU A 512 -1.29 4.06 -12.65
CA LEU A 512 -2.52 3.72 -11.91
C LEU A 512 -2.90 2.25 -12.12
N LEU A 513 -2.92 1.80 -13.38
CA LEU A 513 -3.22 0.40 -13.71
C LEU A 513 -2.18 -0.54 -13.11
N TYR A 514 -0.89 -0.25 -13.26
CA TYR A 514 0.18 -1.13 -12.82
C TYR A 514 0.20 -1.26 -11.29
N ARG A 515 0.12 -0.14 -10.57
CA ARG A 515 0.10 -0.13 -9.09
C ARG A 515 -1.11 -0.86 -8.51
N SER A 516 -2.26 -0.79 -9.17
CA SER A 516 -3.44 -1.54 -8.73
C SER A 516 -3.28 -3.07 -8.87
N LEU A 517 -2.37 -3.57 -9.71
CA LEU A 517 -2.15 -5.02 -9.83
C LEU A 517 -1.53 -5.66 -8.58
N PHE A 518 -0.73 -4.91 -7.82
CA PHE A 518 -0.04 -5.40 -6.61
C PHE A 518 -1.00 -5.74 -5.48
N LEU A 519 -2.19 -5.17 -5.53
CA LEU A 519 -3.18 -5.18 -4.46
C LEU A 519 -4.43 -5.99 -4.83
N LEU A 520 -4.47 -6.54 -6.05
CA LEU A 520 -5.58 -7.36 -6.49
C LEU A 520 -5.55 -8.72 -5.79
N ASN A 521 -6.69 -9.11 -5.23
CA ASN A 521 -6.90 -10.44 -4.70
C ASN A 521 -6.79 -11.52 -5.79
N ASP A 522 -6.37 -12.72 -5.37
CA ASP A 522 -6.39 -13.90 -6.20
C ASP A 522 -7.52 -14.88 -5.78
N PRO A 523 -8.57 -15.10 -6.60
CA PRO A 523 -8.82 -14.55 -7.94
C PRO A 523 -9.49 -13.17 -7.92
N ALA A 524 -9.10 -12.31 -8.87
CA ALA A 524 -9.62 -10.93 -8.93
C ALA A 524 -11.09 -10.86 -9.37
N GLU A 525 -11.93 -10.17 -8.59
CA GLU A 525 -13.31 -9.83 -8.95
C GLU A 525 -13.47 -8.32 -9.28
N TYR A 526 -14.64 -7.96 -9.81
CA TYR A 526 -14.94 -6.56 -10.18
C TYR A 526 -15.02 -5.62 -8.98
N LEU A 527 -15.43 -6.15 -7.82
CA LEU A 527 -15.50 -5.36 -6.60
C LEU A 527 -14.10 -5.06 -6.10
N ASP A 528 -13.24 -6.08 -6.03
CA ASP A 528 -11.80 -5.92 -5.74
C ASP A 528 -11.24 -4.86 -6.68
N PHE A 529 -11.36 -5.03 -8.00
CA PHE A 529 -10.89 -4.06 -8.99
C PHE A 529 -11.32 -2.62 -8.68
N ALA A 530 -12.58 -2.38 -8.32
CA ALA A 530 -13.07 -1.04 -8.05
C ALA A 530 -12.51 -0.45 -6.75
N GLU A 531 -12.42 -1.26 -5.70
CA GLU A 531 -11.83 -0.88 -4.41
C GLU A 531 -10.34 -0.59 -4.59
N VAL A 532 -9.60 -1.47 -5.26
CA VAL A 532 -8.16 -1.31 -5.49
C VAL A 532 -7.85 -0.09 -6.36
N MET A 533 -8.65 0.15 -7.40
CA MET A 533 -8.47 1.33 -8.27
C MET A 533 -8.76 2.64 -7.55
N ASP A 534 -9.77 2.69 -6.67
CA ASP A 534 -10.08 3.87 -5.84
C ASP A 534 -9.01 4.08 -4.76
N ALA A 535 -8.52 3.00 -4.13
CA ALA A 535 -7.42 3.04 -3.17
C ALA A 535 -6.12 3.52 -3.83
N THR A 536 -5.73 2.92 -4.97
CA THR A 536 -4.52 3.29 -5.72
C THR A 536 -4.59 4.75 -6.21
N ALA A 537 -5.76 5.24 -6.63
CA ALA A 537 -5.91 6.63 -7.03
C ALA A 537 -5.75 7.60 -5.84
N GLN A 538 -6.24 7.24 -4.66
CA GLN A 538 -6.07 8.04 -3.44
C GLN A 538 -4.62 8.00 -2.94
N ALA A 539 -3.97 6.85 -2.97
CA ALA A 539 -2.54 6.72 -2.69
C ALA A 539 -1.71 7.59 -3.66
N MET A 540 -2.00 7.52 -4.97
CA MET A 540 -1.35 8.38 -5.95
C MET A 540 -1.63 9.88 -5.72
N GLU A 541 -2.72 10.23 -5.08
CA GLU A 541 -3.08 11.61 -4.77
C GLU A 541 -2.32 12.16 -3.56
N ARG A 542 -2.33 11.43 -2.44
CA ARG A 542 -1.47 11.71 -1.27
C ARG A 542 0.01 11.77 -1.64
N GLN A 543 0.42 10.88 -2.55
CA GLN A 543 1.77 10.87 -3.08
C GLN A 543 2.07 12.03 -4.06
N GLY A 544 1.10 12.89 -4.39
CA GLY A 544 1.27 14.03 -5.30
C GLY A 544 1.40 13.63 -6.78
N HIS A 545 1.21 12.36 -7.13
CA HIS A 545 1.26 11.88 -8.50
C HIS A 545 0.03 12.25 -9.31
N ILE A 546 -1.14 12.44 -8.69
CA ILE A 546 -2.34 12.99 -9.31
C ILE A 546 -2.99 14.00 -8.36
N SER A 547 -3.80 14.92 -8.90
CA SER A 547 -4.57 15.87 -8.07
C SER A 547 -5.80 15.21 -7.44
N SER A 548 -6.33 15.76 -6.34
CA SER A 548 -7.62 15.34 -5.73
C SER A 548 -8.75 15.26 -6.75
N ALA A 549 -8.77 16.21 -7.69
CA ALA A 549 -9.77 16.23 -8.75
C ALA A 549 -9.60 15.08 -9.77
N GLN A 550 -8.37 14.60 -9.98
CA GLN A 550 -8.08 13.44 -10.83
C GLN A 550 -8.41 12.12 -10.13
N ALA A 551 -8.18 12.01 -8.81
CA ALA A 551 -8.63 10.87 -8.01
C ALA A 551 -10.16 10.76 -8.00
N GLU A 552 -10.87 11.88 -7.84
CA GLU A 552 -12.34 11.90 -7.91
C GLU A 552 -12.87 11.53 -9.31
N ASP A 553 -12.12 11.83 -10.38
CA ASP A 553 -12.47 11.37 -11.72
C ASP A 553 -12.41 9.84 -11.85
N VAL A 554 -11.47 9.18 -11.17
CA VAL A 554 -11.37 7.70 -11.10
C VAL A 554 -12.61 7.13 -10.43
N ARG A 555 -12.94 7.65 -9.25
CA ARG A 555 -14.15 7.27 -8.51
C ARG A 555 -15.43 7.49 -9.31
N SER A 556 -15.54 8.63 -9.97
CA SER A 556 -16.67 8.96 -10.85
C SER A 556 -16.80 7.99 -12.02
N ALA A 557 -15.68 7.53 -12.60
CA ALA A 557 -15.68 6.55 -13.68
C ALA A 557 -16.14 5.16 -13.21
N LEU A 558 -15.70 4.72 -12.03
CA LEU A 558 -16.13 3.46 -11.40
C LEU A 558 -17.64 3.47 -11.12
N LEU A 559 -18.16 4.56 -10.54
CA LEU A 559 -19.60 4.77 -10.33
C LEU A 559 -20.37 4.83 -11.66
N GLY A 560 -19.78 5.46 -12.68
CA GLY A 560 -20.33 5.53 -14.05
C GLY A 560 -20.49 4.15 -14.70
N ALA A 561 -19.60 3.20 -14.38
CA ALA A 561 -19.71 1.79 -14.78
C ALA A 561 -20.70 0.97 -13.94
N GLN A 562 -21.28 1.56 -12.90
CA GLN A 562 -22.28 0.94 -12.00
C GLN A 562 -21.75 -0.28 -11.22
N ILE A 563 -20.45 -0.32 -10.93
CA ILE A 563 -19.87 -1.34 -10.05
C ILE A 563 -20.32 -1.01 -8.60
N PRO A 564 -20.86 -1.98 -7.84
CA PRO A 564 -21.40 -1.73 -6.51
C PRO A 564 -20.28 -1.75 -5.45
N PHE A 565 -19.43 -0.73 -5.45
CA PHE A 565 -18.32 -0.60 -4.50
C PHE A 565 -18.55 0.55 -3.52
N SER A 566 -17.95 0.44 -2.32
CA SER A 566 -17.79 1.55 -1.38
C SER A 566 -16.44 2.23 -1.61
N THR A 567 -16.35 3.52 -1.30
CA THR A 567 -15.05 4.21 -1.25
C THR A 567 -14.07 3.45 -0.38
N ALA A 568 -12.83 3.35 -0.85
CA ALA A 568 -11.75 2.68 -0.14
C ALA A 568 -11.60 3.26 1.28
N SER A 569 -11.38 2.39 2.26
CA SER A 569 -11.11 2.78 3.64
C SER A 569 -9.71 3.38 3.78
N SER A 570 -9.45 4.08 4.89
CA SER A 570 -8.10 4.59 5.17
C SER A 570 -7.05 3.48 5.26
N GLU A 571 -7.45 2.29 5.68
CA GLU A 571 -6.61 1.08 5.73
C GLU A 571 -6.29 0.59 4.32
N ASP A 572 -7.28 0.47 3.44
CA ASP A 572 -7.07 0.09 2.03
C ASP A 572 -6.16 1.09 1.29
N ILE A 573 -6.24 2.38 1.62
CA ILE A 573 -5.37 3.41 1.04
C ILE A 573 -3.93 3.25 1.55
N ARG A 574 -3.75 2.99 2.86
CA ARG A 574 -2.43 2.76 3.45
C ARG A 574 -1.79 1.48 2.89
N GLU A 575 -2.53 0.38 2.79
CA GLU A 575 -2.06 -0.84 2.13
C GLU A 575 -1.61 -0.57 0.68
N ALA A 576 -2.32 0.31 -0.03
CA ALA A 576 -1.95 0.73 -1.37
C ALA A 576 -0.69 1.62 -1.42
N GLU A 577 -0.45 2.42 -0.38
CA GLU A 577 0.77 3.21 -0.20
C GLU A 577 1.95 2.30 0.14
N ASP A 578 1.79 1.41 1.12
CA ASP A 578 2.78 0.43 1.57
C ASP A 578 3.28 -0.48 0.44
N ALA A 579 2.36 -1.08 -0.32
CA ALA A 579 2.69 -1.97 -1.44
C ALA A 579 3.51 -1.28 -2.55
N VAL A 580 3.32 0.03 -2.72
CA VAL A 580 4.04 0.84 -3.71
C VAL A 580 5.36 1.39 -3.15
N SER A 581 5.38 1.76 -1.86
CA SER A 581 6.53 2.35 -1.16
C SER A 581 7.68 1.36 -0.97
N LEU A 582 7.39 0.10 -0.60
CA LEU A 582 8.39 -0.96 -0.39
C LEU A 582 9.25 -1.28 -1.62
N CYS A 583 8.77 -0.89 -2.80
CA CYS A 583 9.38 -1.17 -4.09
C CYS A 583 9.87 0.10 -4.81
N SER A 584 10.00 1.26 -4.15
CA SER A 584 10.32 2.53 -4.85
C SER A 584 11.60 3.23 -4.35
N ILE A 585 12.32 3.85 -5.29
CA ILE A 585 13.46 4.74 -5.07
C ILE A 585 13.13 6.12 -5.62
N GLN A 586 13.42 7.19 -4.87
CA GLN A 586 13.39 8.57 -5.35
C GLN A 586 14.78 9.22 -5.31
N VAL A 587 15.14 9.98 -6.33
CA VAL A 587 16.42 10.68 -6.46
C VAL A 587 16.18 12.18 -6.63
N LEU A 588 16.75 12.95 -5.71
CA LEU A 588 16.61 14.40 -5.63
C LEU A 588 17.98 15.08 -5.76
N ASP A 589 17.97 16.32 -6.24
CA ASP A 589 19.15 17.18 -6.28
C ASP A 589 19.46 17.64 -4.84
N GLY A 590 20.66 17.36 -4.36
CA GLY A 590 21.07 17.63 -2.97
C GLY A 590 21.23 19.11 -2.60
N VAL A 591 21.03 20.04 -3.56
CA VAL A 591 21.10 21.49 -3.31
C VAL A 591 19.72 22.14 -3.42
N SER A 592 18.93 21.73 -4.40
CA SER A 592 17.64 22.34 -4.74
C SER A 592 16.44 21.48 -4.33
N HIS A 593 16.67 20.24 -3.90
CA HIS A 593 15.65 19.23 -3.58
C HIS A 593 14.68 18.93 -4.74
N ASN A 594 14.98 19.38 -5.95
CA ASN A 594 14.19 19.06 -7.13
C ASN A 594 14.45 17.61 -7.58
N PRO A 595 13.44 16.93 -8.14
CA PRO A 595 13.60 15.68 -8.87
C PRO A 595 14.78 15.65 -9.84
N VAL A 596 15.61 14.61 -9.77
CA VAL A 596 16.61 14.34 -10.81
C VAL A 596 16.03 13.34 -11.80
N GLU A 597 15.48 13.86 -12.89
CA GLU A 597 15.00 13.06 -14.01
C GLU A 597 16.17 12.41 -14.76
N GLY A 598 16.05 11.13 -15.12
CA GLY A 598 17.07 10.44 -15.90
C GLY A 598 18.28 9.95 -15.09
N ALA A 599 18.23 9.98 -13.76
CA ALA A 599 19.26 9.39 -12.90
C ALA A 599 19.22 7.88 -13.01
N LYS A 600 20.38 7.27 -13.25
CA LYS A 600 20.54 5.81 -13.34
C LYS A 600 20.79 5.25 -11.95
N VAL A 601 19.87 4.42 -11.46
CA VAL A 601 19.91 3.72 -10.17
C VAL A 601 20.28 2.26 -10.43
N THR A 602 21.42 1.80 -9.93
CA THR A 602 21.97 0.47 -10.18
C THR A 602 22.02 -0.33 -8.87
N LEU A 603 21.35 -1.48 -8.83
CA LEU A 603 21.49 -2.44 -7.74
C LEU A 603 22.80 -3.20 -7.90
N LEU A 604 23.56 -3.35 -6.82
CA LEU A 604 24.83 -4.04 -6.80
C LEU A 604 24.72 -5.31 -5.95
N TRP A 605 25.16 -6.44 -6.51
CA TRP A 605 25.39 -7.67 -5.78
C TRP A 605 26.77 -7.64 -5.13
N GLN A 606 26.79 -7.67 -3.80
CA GLN A 606 28.02 -7.77 -3.03
C GLN A 606 28.54 -9.21 -3.05
N THR A 607 29.64 -9.44 -3.78
CA THR A 607 30.42 -10.68 -3.65
C THR A 607 31.65 -10.45 -2.77
N PHE A 608 32.28 -11.51 -2.29
CA PHE A 608 33.51 -11.44 -1.48
C PHE A 608 34.68 -10.69 -2.15
N PHE A 609 34.65 -10.48 -3.47
CA PHE A 609 35.76 -9.92 -4.25
C PHE A 609 35.40 -8.69 -5.08
N ALA A 610 34.12 -8.42 -5.36
CA ALA A 610 33.67 -7.27 -6.14
C ALA A 610 32.17 -6.97 -5.96
N ASP A 611 31.79 -5.71 -6.18
CA ASP A 611 30.40 -5.30 -6.38
C ASP A 611 30.05 -5.43 -7.85
N LEU A 612 29.14 -6.35 -8.19
CA LEU A 612 28.69 -6.58 -9.56
C LEU A 612 27.33 -5.89 -9.76
N PRO A 613 27.11 -5.14 -10.86
CA PRO A 613 25.77 -4.65 -11.20
C PRO A 613 24.82 -5.83 -11.39
N LEU A 614 23.72 -5.82 -10.64
CA LEU A 614 22.61 -6.76 -10.79
C LEU A 614 21.64 -6.19 -11.83
N ASP A 615 20.98 -5.08 -11.46
CA ASP A 615 19.96 -4.43 -12.29
C ASP A 615 20.16 -2.91 -12.32
N SER A 616 19.57 -2.23 -13.31
CA SER A 616 19.61 -0.78 -13.43
C SER A 616 18.27 -0.21 -13.85
N TYR A 617 17.87 0.85 -13.16
CA TYR A 617 16.62 1.58 -13.32
C TYR A 617 16.94 3.04 -13.62
N THR A 618 16.00 3.75 -14.23
CA THR A 618 16.15 5.18 -14.52
C THR A 618 14.99 5.93 -13.88
N THR A 619 15.29 7.06 -13.25
CA THR A 619 14.26 7.87 -12.60
C THR A 619 13.41 8.65 -13.61
N ASP A 620 12.12 8.76 -13.31
CA ASP A 620 11.16 9.56 -14.05
C ASP A 620 11.30 11.07 -13.76
N SER A 621 10.37 11.89 -14.27
CA SER A 621 10.38 13.34 -14.07
C SER A 621 10.15 13.80 -12.62
N LEU A 622 9.77 12.89 -11.73
CA LEU A 622 9.66 13.10 -10.28
C LEU A 622 10.86 12.53 -9.51
N GLY A 623 11.87 12.04 -10.23
CA GLY A 623 13.06 11.45 -9.66
C GLY A 623 12.80 10.03 -9.18
N CYS A 624 11.67 9.39 -9.52
CA CYS A 624 11.29 8.10 -8.96
C CYS A 624 11.57 6.94 -9.93
N CYS A 625 11.89 5.76 -9.39
CA CYS A 625 11.86 4.49 -10.11
C CYS A 625 11.32 3.38 -9.19
N ILE A 626 10.64 2.39 -9.77
CA ILE A 626 10.08 1.23 -9.05
C ILE A 626 10.92 0.00 -9.37
N ILE A 627 11.20 -0.81 -8.36
CA ILE A 627 12.00 -2.02 -8.35
C ILE A 627 11.11 -3.13 -7.83
N ASP A 628 10.65 -4.03 -8.70
CA ASP A 628 9.73 -5.09 -8.31
C ASP A 628 10.49 -6.26 -7.65
N GLY A 629 9.86 -6.91 -6.67
CA GLY A 629 10.32 -8.22 -6.18
C GLY A 629 11.64 -8.30 -5.39
N ASP A 630 12.24 -7.19 -4.93
CA ASP A 630 13.38 -7.23 -3.99
C ASP A 630 13.01 -6.65 -2.60
N PRO A 631 12.46 -7.47 -1.67
CA PRO A 631 12.11 -7.04 -0.31
C PRO A 631 13.34 -6.67 0.54
N TYR A 632 14.55 -6.84 0.00
CA TYR A 632 15.81 -6.49 0.64
C TYR A 632 16.48 -5.27 0.02
N LEU A 633 15.74 -4.40 -0.68
CA LEU A 633 16.27 -3.16 -1.27
C LEU A 633 17.11 -2.35 -0.27
N HIS A 634 16.67 -2.25 0.97
CA HIS A 634 17.41 -1.64 2.08
C HIS A 634 18.76 -2.34 2.39
N LYS A 635 18.91 -3.64 2.14
CA LYS A 635 20.18 -4.39 2.32
C LYS A 635 21.04 -4.42 1.06
N ARG A 636 20.52 -4.01 -0.09
CA ARG A 636 21.29 -3.94 -1.34
C ARG A 636 22.23 -2.75 -1.32
N LYS A 637 23.38 -2.90 -1.96
CA LYS A 637 24.23 -1.76 -2.29
C LYS A 637 23.71 -1.15 -3.58
N ILE A 638 23.58 0.16 -3.62
CA ILE A 638 22.94 0.92 -4.69
C ILE A 638 23.95 1.96 -5.17
N ARG A 639 24.08 2.08 -6.49
CA ARG A 639 24.88 3.11 -7.16
C ARG A 639 23.98 3.98 -8.01
N ILE A 640 24.03 5.28 -7.80
CA ILE A 640 23.22 6.26 -8.51
C ILE A 640 24.12 7.25 -9.24
N SER A 641 23.84 7.47 -10.53
CA SER A 641 24.61 8.38 -11.37
C SER A 641 23.70 9.19 -12.28
N ALA A 642 23.95 10.49 -12.44
CA ALA A 642 23.28 11.36 -13.40
C ALA A 642 24.29 12.34 -14.04
N GLU A 643 24.05 12.79 -15.28
CA GLU A 643 24.96 13.71 -15.97
C GLU A 643 25.05 15.05 -15.22
N GLY A 644 26.27 15.49 -14.90
CA GLY A 644 26.51 16.71 -14.13
C GLY A 644 26.46 16.55 -12.61
N TYR A 645 26.21 15.33 -12.11
CA TYR A 645 26.17 14.99 -10.69
C TYR A 645 27.29 14.02 -10.29
N GLN A 646 27.73 14.10 -9.05
CA GLN A 646 28.63 13.14 -8.40
C GLN A 646 27.91 11.80 -8.27
N GLU A 647 28.63 10.72 -8.60
CA GLU A 647 28.13 9.35 -8.41
C GLU A 647 27.99 9.05 -6.90
N LEU A 648 26.82 8.58 -6.51
CA LEU A 648 26.50 8.14 -5.16
C LEU A 648 26.56 6.61 -5.11
N GLU A 649 27.25 6.03 -4.14
CA GLU A 649 27.28 4.58 -3.93
C GLU A 649 27.21 4.26 -2.44
N GLY A 650 26.22 3.48 -2.02
CA GLY A 650 26.01 3.11 -0.61
C GLY A 650 25.00 1.99 -0.44
N LEU A 651 24.83 1.47 0.78
CA LEU A 651 23.73 0.52 1.08
C LEU A 651 22.40 1.28 1.09
N GLY A 652 21.32 0.69 0.60
CA GLY A 652 19.98 1.29 0.64
C GLY A 652 19.59 1.74 2.04
N ALA A 653 19.94 0.96 3.06
CA ALA A 653 19.71 1.26 4.48
C ALA A 653 20.63 2.34 5.08
N GLN A 654 21.65 2.79 4.36
CA GLN A 654 22.58 3.82 4.82
C GLN A 654 22.28 5.20 4.21
N LEU A 655 21.20 5.30 3.44
CA LEU A 655 20.80 6.49 2.71
C LEU A 655 19.44 6.91 3.24
N GLU A 656 19.32 8.18 3.61
CA GLU A 656 18.24 8.69 4.47
C GLU A 656 16.86 8.43 3.86
N THR A 657 16.04 7.66 4.57
CA THR A 657 14.60 7.61 4.34
C THR A 657 14.04 9.00 4.58
N TYR A 658 13.67 9.70 3.51
CA TYR A 658 12.95 10.95 3.61
C TYR A 658 11.47 10.63 3.86
N LEU A 659 11.02 10.96 5.07
CA LEU A 659 9.60 10.96 5.43
C LEU A 659 9.01 12.28 4.94
N ARG A 660 7.89 12.23 4.23
CA ARG A 660 7.15 13.46 3.88
C ARG A 660 6.71 14.12 5.20
N PRO A 661 7.00 15.41 5.44
CA PRO A 661 6.66 16.07 6.70
C PRO A 661 5.15 16.28 6.95
N GLU A 662 4.27 15.80 6.07
CA GLU A 662 2.84 16.11 6.10
C GLU A 662 1.99 15.05 6.80
N GLU A 663 2.53 13.88 7.15
CA GLU A 663 1.78 12.79 7.81
C GLU A 663 2.65 12.01 8.80
N GLN A 664 2.68 12.41 10.08
CA GLN A 664 3.29 11.59 11.15
C GLN A 664 2.51 11.72 12.46
N THR A 665 1.66 10.74 12.75
CA THR A 665 1.19 10.45 14.11
C THR A 665 0.75 8.99 14.25
N GLY A 666 1.33 8.28 15.22
CA GLY A 666 0.82 7.01 15.75
C GLY A 666 1.68 5.79 15.40
N GLU A 667 1.89 4.93 16.39
CA GLU A 667 2.69 3.70 16.34
C GLU A 667 2.20 2.74 15.23
N GLU A 668 2.75 2.88 14.03
CA GLU A 668 2.53 1.96 12.90
C GLU A 668 3.88 1.77 12.17
N GLU A 669 4.15 0.55 11.69
CA GLU A 669 5.42 0.21 11.05
C GLU A 669 5.68 1.11 9.82
N TYR A 670 6.95 1.52 9.71
CA TYR A 670 7.45 2.59 8.84
C TYR A 670 7.23 2.35 7.34
N GLU A 671 6.60 3.31 6.65
CA GLU A 671 6.68 3.44 5.19
C GLU A 671 8.10 3.85 4.75
N ALA A 672 8.86 2.91 4.18
CA ALA A 672 10.21 3.17 3.68
C ALA A 672 10.18 3.52 2.19
N VAL A 673 10.11 4.81 1.85
CA VAL A 673 10.55 5.27 0.51
C VAL A 673 12.07 5.46 0.56
N ASN A 674 12.79 4.79 -0.33
CA ASN A 674 14.26 4.90 -0.40
C ASN A 674 14.63 6.18 -1.17
N ILE A 675 14.95 7.28 -0.47
CA ILE A 675 15.25 8.58 -1.08
C ILE A 675 16.77 8.84 -1.11
N PHE A 676 17.26 9.36 -2.23
CA PHE A 676 18.68 9.56 -2.47
C PHE A 676 18.96 10.96 -2.99
N PHE A 677 20.02 11.59 -2.47
CA PHE A 677 20.45 12.91 -2.93
C PHE A 677 21.69 12.81 -3.81
N LEU A 678 21.61 13.35 -5.02
CA LEU A 678 22.76 13.54 -5.90
C LEU A 678 23.24 15.00 -5.83
N TYR A 679 24.54 15.21 -5.69
CA TYR A 679 25.14 16.55 -5.64
C TYR A 679 25.86 16.87 -6.96
N PRO A 680 25.84 18.12 -7.47
CA PRO A 680 26.56 18.48 -8.69
C PRO A 680 28.07 18.17 -8.66
N GLU A 681 28.69 17.81 -9.79
CA GLU A 681 30.12 17.43 -9.87
C GLU A 681 31.10 18.48 -9.33
N ASP A 682 30.72 19.76 -9.37
CA ASP A 682 31.50 20.89 -8.85
C ASP A 682 31.17 21.25 -7.38
N TYR A 683 30.31 20.48 -6.72
CA TYR A 683 29.96 20.65 -5.31
C TYR A 683 31.14 20.27 -4.39
N GLY A 684 31.82 21.30 -3.87
CA GLY A 684 33.07 21.19 -3.08
C GLY A 684 32.90 20.90 -1.59
N GLY A 685 31.73 20.42 -1.12
CA GLY A 685 31.50 20.00 0.26
C GLY A 685 31.53 21.15 1.30
N GLY A 686 30.74 22.20 1.08
CA GLY A 686 30.48 23.23 2.09
C GLY A 686 29.09 23.05 2.69
N GLU A 687 28.97 23.19 4.02
CA GLU A 687 27.67 23.44 4.68
C GLU A 687 26.92 24.52 3.91
N ILE A 688 25.64 24.26 3.65
CA ILE A 688 24.76 25.12 2.86
C ILE A 688 24.68 26.49 3.56
N GLN A 689 25.54 27.41 3.15
CA GLN A 689 25.36 28.83 3.41
C GLN A 689 24.44 29.37 2.31
N ALA A 690 23.18 29.60 2.66
CA ALA A 690 22.36 30.53 1.89
C ALA A 690 23.08 31.89 1.86
N GLU A 691 23.18 32.52 0.69
CA GLU A 691 23.85 33.83 0.59
C GLU A 691 23.15 34.87 1.50
N PRO A 692 23.93 35.71 2.20
CA PRO A 692 23.39 36.61 3.20
C PRO A 692 22.70 37.82 2.54
N SER A 693 21.38 37.90 2.72
CA SER A 693 20.75 39.21 2.91
C SER A 693 21.25 39.75 4.26
N GLY A 694 21.67 41.01 4.29
CA GLY A 694 22.36 41.63 5.43
C GLY A 694 21.55 41.78 6.74
N ASP A 695 20.37 41.17 6.82
CA ASP A 695 19.43 41.23 7.94
C ASP A 695 19.46 39.94 8.81
N THR A 696 20.11 38.86 8.34
CA THR A 696 20.13 37.52 8.99
C THR A 696 20.88 37.43 10.32
N GLN A 697 21.90 38.25 10.54
CA GLN A 697 22.73 38.15 11.75
C GLN A 697 21.99 38.58 13.04
N GLU A 698 20.95 39.41 12.92
CA GLU A 698 20.15 39.89 14.05
C GLU A 698 19.03 38.89 14.39
N ALA A 699 18.39 38.31 13.37
CA ALA A 699 17.39 37.25 13.51
C ALA A 699 17.98 35.95 14.10
N ASP A 700 19.18 35.53 13.69
CA ASP A 700 19.85 34.35 14.25
C ASP A 700 20.19 34.52 15.74
N LEU A 701 20.53 35.74 16.16
CA LEU A 701 20.74 36.06 17.58
C LEU A 701 19.42 36.11 18.35
N ALA A 702 18.36 36.64 17.74
CA ALA A 702 17.02 36.70 18.33
C ALA A 702 16.48 35.30 18.62
N GLU A 703 16.56 34.40 17.63
CA GLU A 703 16.10 33.02 17.76
C GLU A 703 16.86 32.26 18.86
N ALA A 704 18.19 32.41 18.93
CA ALA A 704 19.00 31.75 19.96
C ALA A 704 18.60 32.17 21.40
N VAL A 705 18.27 33.44 21.60
CA VAL A 705 17.82 33.98 22.89
C VAL A 705 16.43 33.46 23.24
N LEU A 706 15.54 33.31 22.27
CA LEU A 706 14.20 32.75 22.45
C LEU A 706 14.25 31.24 22.76
N GLN A 707 15.15 30.50 22.13
CA GLN A 707 15.39 29.09 22.46
C GLN A 707 15.90 28.92 23.90
N GLU A 708 16.81 29.78 24.37
CA GLU A 708 17.26 29.78 25.77
C GLU A 708 16.09 30.07 26.72
N LYS A 709 15.21 31.01 26.35
CA LYS A 709 14.03 31.34 27.14
C LYS A 709 13.05 30.18 27.25
N LEU A 710 12.79 29.48 26.16
CA LEU A 710 11.92 28.31 26.15
C LEU A 710 12.46 27.19 27.05
N ALA A 711 13.78 26.96 27.03
CA ALA A 711 14.44 26.03 27.95
C ALA A 711 14.29 26.46 29.41
N GLU A 712 14.51 27.75 29.72
CA GLU A 712 14.29 28.32 31.07
C GLU A 712 12.86 28.09 31.56
N LEU A 713 11.86 28.42 30.74
CA LEU A 713 10.45 28.31 31.10
C LEU A 713 10.04 26.85 31.33
N SER A 714 10.58 25.91 30.55
CA SER A 714 10.41 24.48 30.78
C SER A 714 11.01 23.99 32.09
N GLU A 715 12.17 24.50 32.48
CA GLU A 715 12.77 24.16 33.78
C GLU A 715 11.98 24.74 34.95
N VAL A 716 11.46 25.96 34.79
CA VAL A 716 10.71 26.68 35.84
C VAL A 716 9.34 26.06 36.08
N TYR A 717 8.59 25.79 35.01
CA TYR A 717 7.20 25.32 35.11
C TYR A 717 7.06 23.81 34.99
N GLY A 718 8.12 23.10 34.60
CA GLY A 718 8.03 21.70 34.20
C GLY A 718 7.41 21.55 32.81
N ARG A 719 7.40 20.30 32.32
CA ARG A 719 6.80 19.93 31.03
C ARG A 719 5.64 18.98 31.26
N VAL A 720 4.58 19.17 30.51
CA VAL A 720 3.52 18.16 30.39
C VAL A 720 4.04 17.08 29.45
N ASN A 721 4.01 15.82 29.87
CA ASN A 721 4.46 14.73 29.01
C ASN A 721 3.40 14.44 27.94
N THR A 722 3.73 14.68 26.67
CA THR A 722 2.84 14.45 25.53
C THR A 722 2.85 13.01 25.01
N GLU A 723 3.71 12.14 25.55
CA GLU A 723 3.79 10.71 25.20
C GLU A 723 3.07 9.81 26.23
N GLU A 724 2.49 10.39 27.29
CA GLU A 724 1.79 9.66 28.34
C GLU A 724 0.28 9.79 28.22
N ASP A 725 -0.40 8.70 27.87
CA ASP A 725 -1.85 8.57 28.01
C ASP A 725 -2.26 8.15 29.43
N TYR A 726 -3.25 8.82 30.00
CA TYR A 726 -3.74 8.55 31.34
C TYR A 726 -5.07 7.81 31.31
N LEU A 727 -5.04 6.51 31.56
CA LEU A 727 -6.23 5.67 31.63
C LEU A 727 -7.11 6.02 32.85
N ALA A 728 -8.43 6.02 32.66
CA ALA A 728 -9.37 6.29 33.72
C ALA A 728 -9.26 5.28 34.87
N SER A 729 -9.20 5.81 36.08
CA SER A 729 -9.29 5.02 37.32
C SER A 729 -10.64 5.20 38.03
N GLY A 730 -11.54 6.01 37.47
CA GLY A 730 -12.88 6.30 37.98
C GLY A 730 -13.91 5.18 37.73
N THR A 731 -15.05 5.25 38.44
CA THR A 731 -16.17 4.31 38.22
C THR A 731 -17.01 4.77 37.03
N GLN A 732 -17.28 3.87 36.07
CA GLN A 732 -18.21 4.11 34.95
C GLN A 732 -19.52 4.78 35.41
N GLY A 733 -19.91 5.87 34.73
CA GLY A 733 -21.10 6.66 35.03
C GLY A 733 -20.97 7.77 36.09
N ILE A 734 -19.79 7.97 36.70
CA ILE A 734 -19.51 9.13 37.55
C ILE A 734 -18.47 9.98 36.83
N ILE A 735 -18.81 11.26 36.55
CA ILE A 735 -17.85 12.23 36.04
C ILE A 735 -16.88 12.54 37.18
N SER A 736 -15.80 11.78 37.28
CA SER A 736 -14.74 11.99 38.25
C SER A 736 -13.51 12.56 37.56
N GLN A 737 -12.76 13.35 38.31
CA GLN A 737 -11.44 13.80 37.96
C GLN A 737 -10.42 12.90 38.65
N VAL A 738 -9.66 12.11 37.90
CA VAL A 738 -8.63 11.25 38.53
C VAL A 738 -7.20 11.56 38.09
N VAL A 739 -7.02 12.48 37.14
CA VAL A 739 -5.67 12.87 36.70
C VAL A 739 -5.07 13.81 37.73
N PRO A 740 -3.90 13.51 38.30
CA PRO A 740 -3.32 14.36 39.31
C PRO A 740 -3.05 15.77 38.76
N PRO A 741 -3.36 16.84 39.52
CA PRO A 741 -3.10 18.24 39.14
C PRO A 741 -1.69 18.49 38.62
N GLU A 742 -0.71 17.79 39.20
CA GLU A 742 0.70 17.90 38.82
C GLU A 742 0.99 17.40 37.40
N ARG A 743 0.17 16.48 36.88
CA ARG A 743 0.27 15.98 35.50
C ARG A 743 -0.38 16.91 34.47
N LEU A 744 -1.27 17.78 34.94
CA LEU A 744 -1.94 18.82 34.15
C LEU A 744 -1.27 20.20 34.32
N THR A 745 -0.06 20.24 34.88
CA THR A 745 0.68 21.47 35.17
C THR A 745 2.03 21.43 34.46
N GLY A 746 2.31 22.45 33.65
CA GLY A 746 3.59 22.61 32.96
C GLY A 746 3.45 23.27 31.59
N VAL A 747 4.57 23.39 30.88
CA VAL A 747 4.57 23.81 29.48
C VAL A 747 4.03 22.66 28.63
N LEU A 748 2.97 22.93 27.87
CA LEU A 748 2.35 21.98 26.94
C LEU A 748 2.94 22.14 25.52
N CYS A 749 3.23 23.38 25.10
CA CYS A 749 3.77 23.67 23.77
C CYS A 749 4.58 24.97 23.75
N GLY A 750 5.58 25.03 22.87
CA GLY A 750 6.32 26.26 22.54
C GLY A 750 6.75 26.25 21.07
N ARG A 751 6.53 27.35 20.33
CA ARG A 751 6.90 27.50 18.91
C ARG A 751 7.49 28.87 18.65
N ILE A 752 8.64 28.91 17.98
CA ILE A 752 9.29 30.14 17.54
C ILE A 752 8.88 30.41 16.09
N HIS A 753 8.23 31.54 15.85
CA HIS A 753 7.74 31.94 14.53
C HIS A 753 7.54 33.46 14.48
N ASP A 754 7.52 34.03 13.28
CA ASP A 754 7.21 35.45 13.05
C ASP A 754 5.68 35.63 13.03
N TYR A 755 5.10 35.94 14.20
CA TYR A 755 3.64 35.96 14.38
C TYR A 755 3.00 37.28 13.94
N ASP A 756 3.74 38.39 13.94
CA ASP A 756 3.23 39.69 13.48
C ASP A 756 3.70 40.09 12.07
N GLY A 757 4.51 39.24 11.43
CA GLY A 757 4.96 39.39 10.05
C GLY A 757 5.98 40.51 9.85
N ASP A 758 6.68 40.93 10.92
CA ASP A 758 7.68 41.99 10.87
C ASP A 758 9.08 41.51 10.45
N GLY A 759 9.25 40.19 10.33
CA GLY A 759 10.49 39.51 9.96
C GLY A 759 11.41 39.18 11.13
N GLN A 760 11.02 39.47 12.37
CA GLN A 760 11.64 38.96 13.59
C GLN A 760 10.87 37.73 14.10
N PRO A 761 11.56 36.78 14.75
CA PRO A 761 10.88 35.65 15.37
C PRO A 761 10.39 36.01 16.79
N GLU A 762 9.22 35.48 17.17
CA GLU A 762 8.72 35.48 18.55
C GLU A 762 8.50 34.04 19.06
N LEU A 763 8.57 33.87 20.38
CA LEU A 763 8.26 32.61 21.03
C LEU A 763 6.83 32.63 21.58
N LEU A 764 5.95 31.80 21.00
CA LEU A 764 4.63 31.48 21.54
C LEU A 764 4.73 30.31 22.51
N ILE A 765 4.16 30.42 23.71
CA ILE A 765 4.07 29.35 24.70
C ILE A 765 2.62 29.14 25.15
N LEU A 766 2.21 27.87 25.25
CA LEU A 766 1.03 27.46 26.01
C LEU A 766 1.45 26.67 27.26
N ARG A 767 1.13 27.24 28.43
CA ARG A 767 1.30 26.62 29.75
C ARG A 767 -0.06 26.23 30.32
N THR A 768 -0.08 25.11 31.04
CA THR A 768 -1.21 24.62 31.82
C THR A 768 -0.91 24.73 33.32
N ASP A 769 -1.91 25.09 34.12
CA ASP A 769 -1.89 25.07 35.57
C ASP A 769 -3.11 24.29 36.08
N GLY A 770 -2.84 23.07 36.54
CA GLY A 770 -3.81 22.15 37.10
C GLY A 770 -4.13 22.39 38.57
N THR A 771 -3.54 23.38 39.26
CA THR A 771 -3.76 23.56 40.71
C THR A 771 -5.21 23.83 41.12
N GLY A 772 -6.05 24.30 40.17
CA GLY A 772 -7.50 24.44 40.34
C GLY A 772 -8.30 23.17 40.11
N TYR A 773 -7.65 22.07 39.72
CA TYR A 773 -8.20 20.74 39.49
C TYR A 773 -8.15 19.93 40.79
N GLU A 774 -9.25 19.30 41.21
CA GLU A 774 -9.30 18.52 42.45
C GLU A 774 -9.68 17.06 42.16
N GLU A 775 -8.79 16.14 42.48
CA GLU A 775 -9.05 14.70 42.32
C GLU A 775 -10.32 14.25 43.08
N GLY A 776 -11.12 13.41 42.45
CA GLY A 776 -12.36 12.85 42.97
C GLY A 776 -13.56 13.80 42.94
N VAL A 777 -13.39 15.04 42.46
CA VAL A 777 -14.48 16.01 42.29
C VAL A 777 -15.05 15.92 40.87
N SER A 778 -16.32 16.28 40.70
CA SER A 778 -16.93 16.39 39.36
C SER A 778 -16.40 17.62 38.63
N ASN A 779 -16.17 17.47 37.31
CA ASN A 779 -15.74 18.54 36.42
C ASN A 779 -16.62 19.80 36.41
N HIS A 780 -17.83 19.74 36.98
CA HIS A 780 -18.69 20.91 37.18
C HIS A 780 -18.20 21.88 38.27
N PHE A 781 -17.15 21.53 39.02
CA PHE A 781 -16.70 22.29 40.19
C PHE A 781 -15.22 22.69 40.20
N THR A 782 -14.44 22.32 39.17
CA THR A 782 -13.00 22.60 39.14
C THR A 782 -12.57 23.08 37.75
N CYS A 783 -11.41 23.72 37.66
CA CYS A 783 -10.93 24.35 36.43
C CYS A 783 -9.44 24.13 36.22
N ILE A 784 -9.03 24.15 34.95
CA ILE A 784 -7.63 24.26 34.55
C ILE A 784 -7.43 25.67 34.00
N ASP A 785 -6.35 26.32 34.41
CA ASP A 785 -5.97 27.62 33.86
C ASP A 785 -4.92 27.40 32.77
N LEU A 786 -5.20 27.88 31.56
CA LEU A 786 -4.26 27.94 30.45
C LEU A 786 -3.63 29.34 30.41
N TYR A 787 -2.35 29.40 30.06
CA TYR A 787 -1.58 30.63 29.91
C TYR A 787 -0.94 30.64 28.53
N LEU A 788 -1.43 31.50 27.66
CA LEU A 788 -0.90 31.72 26.32
C LEU A 788 -0.02 32.97 26.35
N SER A 789 1.28 32.81 26.16
CA SER A 789 2.26 33.90 26.30
C SER A 789 3.11 34.04 25.04
N VAL A 790 3.46 35.27 24.68
CA VAL A 790 4.38 35.58 23.58
C VAL A 790 5.60 36.32 24.14
N TYR A 791 6.79 35.95 23.68
CA TYR A 791 8.06 36.59 24.05
C TYR A 791 8.80 37.10 22.81
N GLU A 792 9.37 38.29 22.91
CA GLU A 792 10.20 38.94 21.87
C GLU A 792 11.67 38.93 22.29
N ALA A 793 12.57 38.96 21.31
CA ALA A 793 13.99 39.18 21.55
C ALA A 793 14.31 40.69 21.56
N GLU A 794 14.53 41.26 22.74
CA GLU A 794 14.93 42.66 22.92
C GLU A 794 16.33 42.77 23.54
N GLU A 795 17.24 43.54 22.91
CA GLU A 795 18.58 43.84 23.45
C GLU A 795 19.40 42.61 23.91
N GLY A 796 19.17 41.45 23.28
CA GLY A 796 19.85 40.18 23.61
C GLY A 796 19.23 39.41 24.80
N ALA A 797 17.98 39.70 25.16
CA ALA A 797 17.20 38.95 26.14
C ALA A 797 15.76 38.72 25.63
N ALA A 798 15.13 37.63 26.04
CA ALA A 798 13.73 37.37 25.73
C ALA A 798 12.83 38.06 26.76
N VAL A 799 11.94 38.93 26.29
CA VAL A 799 11.01 39.72 27.11
C VAL A 799 9.58 39.29 26.83
N GLU A 800 8.77 39.09 27.88
CA GLU A 800 7.34 38.75 27.72
C GLU A 800 6.60 39.96 27.14
N ALA A 801 6.09 39.82 25.92
CA ALA A 801 5.30 40.83 25.23
C ALA A 801 3.83 40.79 25.66
N GLY A 802 3.33 39.63 26.05
CA GLY A 802 2.02 39.51 26.69
C GLY A 802 1.65 38.08 27.07
N GLU A 803 0.73 37.97 28.03
CA GLU A 803 0.16 36.69 28.49
C GLU A 803 -1.37 36.82 28.58
N LYS A 804 -2.08 35.82 28.07
CA LYS A 804 -3.52 35.61 28.26
C LYS A 804 -3.75 34.43 29.18
N LYS A 805 -4.55 34.66 30.22
CA LYS A 805 -5.06 33.60 31.08
C LYS A 805 -6.45 33.19 30.61
N ILE A 806 -6.62 31.91 30.31
CA ILE A 806 -7.87 31.31 29.82
C ILE A 806 -8.27 30.25 30.85
N ARG A 807 -9.52 30.29 31.32
CA ARG A 807 -10.02 29.34 32.32
C ARG A 807 -10.99 28.38 31.68
N ILE A 808 -10.65 27.10 31.66
CA ILE A 808 -11.49 26.03 31.11
C ILE A 808 -11.99 25.10 32.23
N PRO A 809 -13.20 24.51 32.09
CA PRO A 809 -13.62 23.39 32.93
C PRO A 809 -12.58 22.26 32.92
N GLY A 810 -12.35 21.65 34.08
CA GLY A 810 -11.40 20.54 34.17
C GLY A 810 -11.82 19.38 33.26
N LEU A 811 -10.86 18.82 32.50
CA LEU A 811 -11.08 17.64 31.67
C LEU A 811 -11.28 16.42 32.59
N PRO A 812 -12.46 15.77 32.60
CA PRO A 812 -12.61 14.50 33.30
C PRO A 812 -11.95 13.38 32.49
N ASP A 813 -11.46 12.33 33.13
CA ASP A 813 -11.01 11.10 32.49
C ASP A 813 -12.16 10.12 32.18
N THR A 814 -13.39 10.44 32.63
CA THR A 814 -14.58 9.58 32.54
C THR A 814 -15.76 10.24 31.83
N GLU A 815 -16.33 9.57 30.83
CA GLU A 815 -17.66 9.79 30.21
C GLU A 815 -18.07 11.26 29.86
N CYS A 816 -17.19 12.08 29.24
CA CYS A 816 -17.54 13.48 28.96
C CYS A 816 -16.99 14.12 27.66
N CYS A 817 -16.28 13.39 26.77
CA CYS A 817 -15.81 13.86 25.46
C CYS A 817 -15.43 15.36 25.45
N ALA A 818 -14.25 15.66 25.99
CA ALA A 818 -13.77 17.02 26.16
C ALA A 818 -12.41 17.20 25.49
N SER A 819 -12.21 18.29 24.75
CA SER A 819 -10.92 18.63 24.15
C SER A 819 -10.69 20.12 24.11
N PHE A 820 -9.42 20.51 24.11
CA PHE A 820 -8.97 21.80 23.64
C PHE A 820 -7.72 21.64 22.78
N GLN A 821 -7.64 22.40 21.70
CA GLN A 821 -6.60 22.26 20.69
C GLN A 821 -6.19 23.65 20.21
N LEU A 822 -4.88 23.92 20.26
CA LEU A 822 -4.25 25.15 19.79
C LEU A 822 -3.73 24.94 18.36
N PHE A 823 -4.01 25.88 17.47
CA PHE A 823 -3.53 25.88 16.09
C PHE A 823 -3.35 27.32 15.61
N THR A 824 -2.66 27.52 14.49
CA THR A 824 -2.52 28.82 13.83
C THR A 824 -3.04 28.75 12.39
N ALA A 825 -3.28 29.90 11.79
CA ALA A 825 -3.50 30.01 10.36
C ALA A 825 -2.88 31.30 9.80
N GLY A 826 -2.31 31.20 8.59
CA GLY A 826 -1.62 32.30 7.92
C GLY A 826 -2.55 33.44 7.48
N GLY A 827 -2.07 34.68 7.51
CA GLY A 827 -2.78 35.86 7.02
C GLY A 827 -1.84 36.88 6.37
N THR A 828 -2.41 37.85 5.64
CA THR A 828 -1.67 38.90 4.90
C THR A 828 -0.88 39.91 5.77
N GLY A 829 -0.64 39.61 7.05
CA GLY A 829 0.11 40.44 8.01
C GLY A 829 0.43 39.74 9.33
N GLY A 830 0.75 38.44 9.30
CA GLY A 830 1.07 37.63 10.49
C GLY A 830 0.23 36.34 10.59
N GLU A 831 0.56 35.45 11.54
CA GLU A 831 -0.22 34.25 11.86
C GLU A 831 -1.26 34.55 12.96
N THR A 832 -2.52 34.15 12.74
CA THR A 832 -3.55 34.20 13.78
C THR A 832 -3.52 32.91 14.60
N ILE A 833 -3.60 33.03 15.92
CA ILE A 833 -3.56 31.91 16.87
C ILE A 833 -4.98 31.57 17.31
N TYR A 834 -5.36 30.31 17.25
CA TYR A 834 -6.69 29.83 17.58
C TYR A 834 -6.68 28.78 18.68
N LEU A 835 -7.64 28.89 19.60
CA LEU A 835 -7.97 27.86 20.57
C LEU A 835 -9.36 27.31 20.25
N ASP A 836 -9.40 26.11 19.72
CA ASP A 836 -10.62 25.31 19.56
C ASP A 836 -10.86 24.49 20.84
N TYR A 837 -12.13 24.37 21.23
CA TYR A 837 -12.50 23.54 22.38
C TYR A 837 -13.88 22.92 22.19
N MET A 838 -14.05 21.74 22.79
CA MET A 838 -15.29 20.99 22.83
C MET A 838 -15.48 20.40 24.23
N LEU A 839 -16.68 20.50 24.77
CA LEU A 839 -17.05 19.99 26.09
C LEU A 839 -18.44 19.34 26.01
N ASN A 840 -18.49 18.02 25.91
CA ASN A 840 -19.74 17.26 25.94
C ASN A 840 -20.29 17.07 27.37
N GLN A 841 -20.50 18.17 28.08
CA GLN A 841 -21.10 18.17 29.42
C GLN A 841 -22.49 18.78 29.32
N ASN A 842 -23.54 18.18 29.90
CA ASN A 842 -24.89 18.71 30.24
C ASN A 842 -25.58 19.87 29.44
N ALA A 843 -24.83 20.87 28.96
CA ALA A 843 -25.17 21.95 28.04
C ALA A 843 -24.38 21.95 26.70
N GLN A 844 -23.62 20.87 26.39
CA GLN A 844 -22.90 20.59 25.14
C GLN A 844 -22.30 21.82 24.46
N CYS A 845 -21.10 22.18 24.87
CA CYS A 845 -20.46 23.42 24.49
C CYS A 845 -19.29 23.17 23.55
N TYR A 846 -19.11 24.02 22.53
CA TYR A 846 -17.91 24.03 21.72
C TYR A 846 -17.69 25.41 21.11
N GLY A 847 -16.45 25.77 20.81
CA GLY A 847 -16.15 27.09 20.29
C GLY A 847 -14.72 27.27 19.85
N VAL A 848 -14.46 28.42 19.24
CA VAL A 848 -13.12 28.83 18.80
C VAL A 848 -12.88 30.25 19.28
N ILE A 849 -11.70 30.48 19.85
CA ILE A 849 -11.20 31.81 20.24
C ILE A 849 -9.99 32.13 19.37
N ALA A 850 -9.93 33.34 18.84
CA ALA A 850 -8.84 33.84 18.01
C ALA A 850 -8.03 34.90 18.76
N PHE A 851 -6.71 34.83 18.63
CA PHE A 851 -5.74 35.79 19.14
C PHE A 851 -4.85 36.25 17.99
N CYS A 852 -4.48 37.53 17.99
CA CYS A 852 -3.47 38.05 17.07
C CYS A 852 -2.33 38.67 17.87
N TYR A 853 -1.13 38.52 17.36
CA TYR A 853 0.04 39.22 17.84
C TYR A 853 0.36 40.34 16.85
N GLU A 854 0.24 41.59 17.28
CA GLU A 854 0.45 42.75 16.41
C GLU A 854 0.93 43.95 17.21
N ASP A 855 1.97 44.62 16.74
CA ASP A 855 2.59 45.79 17.37
C ASP A 855 3.10 45.51 18.79
N GLY A 856 3.71 44.34 19.02
CA GLY A 856 4.25 43.95 20.33
C GLY A 856 3.19 43.63 21.40
N VAL A 857 1.94 43.35 20.99
CA VAL A 857 0.82 43.11 21.91
C VAL A 857 -0.01 41.91 21.47
N LEU A 858 -0.12 40.91 22.36
CA LEU A 858 -1.07 39.81 22.21
C LEU A 858 -2.51 40.27 22.49
N LYS A 859 -3.34 40.32 21.46
CA LYS A 859 -4.74 40.77 21.48
C LYS A 859 -5.70 39.60 21.26
N THR A 860 -6.89 39.69 21.83
CA THR A 860 -8.00 38.78 21.49
C THR A 860 -8.68 39.33 20.23
N ALA A 861 -8.58 38.60 19.11
CA ALA A 861 -9.12 39.00 17.81
C ALA A 861 -10.63 38.71 17.70
N GLY A 862 -11.10 37.65 18.37
CA GLY A 862 -12.51 37.30 18.39
C GLY A 862 -12.76 35.96 19.07
N GLY A 863 -14.02 35.55 19.13
CA GLY A 863 -14.36 34.21 19.59
C GLY A 863 -15.86 33.95 19.53
N VAL A 864 -16.20 32.69 19.30
CA VAL A 864 -17.58 32.19 19.30
C VAL A 864 -17.69 30.96 20.17
N GLU A 865 -18.68 30.93 21.05
CA GLU A 865 -19.04 29.77 21.86
C GLU A 865 -20.45 29.35 21.51
N ASN A 866 -20.61 28.07 21.15
CA ASN A 866 -21.89 27.46 20.90
C ASN A 866 -22.29 26.61 22.10
N THR A 867 -23.53 26.77 22.57
CA THR A 867 -24.09 25.96 23.65
C THR A 867 -25.37 25.28 23.16
N GLU A 868 -25.35 23.95 23.12
CA GLU A 868 -26.49 23.12 22.71
C GLU A 868 -27.17 22.54 23.96
N TRP A 869 -28.42 22.92 24.20
CA TRP A 869 -29.17 22.67 25.45
C TRP A 869 -28.73 23.49 26.67
N PRO A 870 -28.65 24.83 26.59
CA PRO A 870 -28.26 25.69 27.72
C PRO A 870 -29.17 25.56 28.96
N ASN A 871 -30.40 25.03 28.79
CA ASN A 871 -31.42 24.92 29.85
C ASN A 871 -31.99 23.49 30.03
N PHE A 872 -31.39 22.44 29.44
CA PHE A 872 -32.03 21.11 29.28
C PHE A 872 -33.39 21.15 28.55
N ALA A 873 -33.69 22.29 27.93
CA ALA A 873 -34.98 22.66 27.38
C ALA A 873 -34.79 23.06 25.93
N GLY A 874 -34.25 22.13 25.13
CA GLY A 874 -34.21 22.21 23.68
C GLY A 874 -34.01 23.62 23.09
N ALA A 875 -32.83 24.21 23.30
CA ALA A 875 -32.45 25.48 22.69
C ALA A 875 -30.96 25.45 22.27
N TYR A 876 -30.57 26.32 21.34
CA TYR A 876 -29.18 26.53 20.92
C TYR A 876 -28.84 28.02 20.95
N VAL A 877 -27.58 28.37 21.23
CA VAL A 877 -27.11 29.76 21.19
C VAL A 877 -25.63 29.82 20.78
N SER A 878 -25.27 30.86 20.03
CA SER A 878 -23.88 31.17 19.64
C SER A 878 -23.49 32.52 20.24
N ASP A 879 -22.81 32.50 21.38
CA ASP A 879 -22.37 33.70 22.09
C ASP A 879 -21.02 34.18 21.50
N ILE A 880 -20.81 35.50 21.49
CA ILE A 880 -19.66 36.15 20.86
C ILE A 880 -18.78 36.79 21.93
N LEU A 881 -17.48 36.59 21.86
CA LEU A 881 -16.51 37.18 22.79
C LEU A 881 -16.37 38.70 22.54
N GLU A 882 -16.60 39.51 23.57
CA GLU A 882 -16.48 40.98 23.50
C GLU A 882 -15.15 41.52 24.08
N GLY A 883 -14.41 40.69 24.83
CA GLY A 883 -13.08 41.06 25.34
C GLY A 883 -12.47 40.05 26.32
N ASP A 884 -11.24 40.31 26.73
CA ASP A 884 -10.39 39.38 27.52
C ASP A 884 -11.02 38.88 28.83
N GLU A 885 -11.92 39.64 29.46
CA GLU A 885 -12.65 39.17 30.64
C GLU A 885 -13.42 37.86 30.35
N GLY A 886 -13.89 37.68 29.11
CA GLY A 886 -14.59 36.48 28.68
C GLY A 886 -13.72 35.22 28.71
N LEU A 887 -12.39 35.33 28.62
CA LEU A 887 -11.47 34.19 28.70
C LEU A 887 -11.49 33.52 30.09
N LEU A 888 -11.83 34.29 31.14
CA LEU A 888 -11.95 33.80 32.51
C LEU A 888 -13.36 33.25 32.83
N HIS A 889 -14.34 33.57 31.98
CA HIS A 889 -15.74 33.20 32.10
C HIS A 889 -16.19 32.29 30.94
N LEU A 890 -15.23 31.67 30.25
CA LEU A 890 -15.46 30.68 29.21
C LEU A 890 -16.31 29.55 29.79
N CYS A 891 -17.36 29.15 29.07
CA CYS A 891 -18.29 28.10 29.51
C CYS A 891 -18.97 28.37 30.87
N GLY A 892 -19.13 29.62 31.30
CA GLY A 892 -19.76 29.96 32.57
C GLY A 892 -21.20 29.45 32.77
N ARG A 893 -21.90 29.06 31.69
CA ARG A 893 -23.21 28.36 31.74
C ARG A 893 -23.10 26.92 32.28
N ILE A 894 -21.92 26.31 32.19
CA ILE A 894 -21.65 24.94 32.66
C ILE A 894 -21.38 24.92 34.17
N TYR A 895 -20.78 25.98 34.72
CA TYR A 895 -20.46 26.10 36.15
C TYR A 895 -21.71 26.39 36.99
N ARG A 896 -22.10 25.43 37.83
CA ARG A 896 -23.21 25.60 38.79
C ARG A 896 -22.66 25.78 40.21
N GLU A 897 -22.74 26.98 40.77
CA GLU A 897 -22.75 27.08 42.23
C GLU A 897 -24.10 26.59 42.78
N ALA A 898 -24.05 25.73 43.81
CA ALA A 898 -25.25 25.21 44.45
C ALA A 898 -26.08 26.36 45.07
N GLY A 899 -27.15 26.76 44.39
CA GLY A 899 -28.11 27.77 44.87
C GLY A 899 -28.25 29.03 44.01
N ALA A 900 -27.53 29.16 42.90
CA ALA A 900 -27.73 30.24 41.94
C ALA A 900 -28.93 29.96 41.02
N ASP A 901 -29.83 30.95 40.88
CA ASP A 901 -30.91 30.95 39.88
C ASP A 901 -30.29 31.13 38.48
N PRO A 902 -30.61 30.26 37.49
CA PRO A 902 -30.01 30.26 36.14
C PRO A 902 -30.12 31.59 35.37
N TYR A 903 -30.89 32.56 35.87
CA TYR A 903 -31.12 33.86 35.23
C TYR A 903 -30.73 35.08 36.09
N GLN A 904 -29.99 34.94 37.20
CA GLN A 904 -29.79 36.08 38.14
C GLN A 904 -28.37 36.53 38.46
N THR A 905 -27.33 35.98 37.85
CA THR A 905 -26.02 36.62 37.96
C THR A 905 -25.42 36.84 36.58
N ASP A 906 -25.47 38.10 36.12
CA ASP A 906 -24.70 38.66 34.99
C ASP A 906 -23.18 38.39 35.09
N GLU A 907 -22.70 37.76 36.17
CA GLU A 907 -21.30 37.45 36.44
C GLU A 907 -20.79 36.22 35.66
N GLY A 908 -21.67 35.27 35.29
CA GLY A 908 -21.24 34.01 34.65
C GLY A 908 -20.88 34.13 33.17
N ARG A 909 -21.34 35.18 32.48
CA ARG A 909 -21.07 35.43 31.05
C ARG A 909 -20.40 36.78 30.81
N ARG A 910 -19.66 37.29 31.78
CA ARG A 910 -18.92 38.55 31.59
C ARG A 910 -17.93 38.42 30.44
N GLY A 911 -17.85 39.48 29.63
CA GLY A 911 -17.05 39.47 28.42
C GLY A 911 -17.64 38.68 27.25
N TRP A 912 -18.83 38.07 27.39
CA TRP A 912 -19.55 37.40 26.31
C TRP A 912 -20.88 38.09 26.00
N LYS A 913 -21.12 38.35 24.73
CA LYS A 913 -22.42 38.79 24.23
C LYS A 913 -23.27 37.60 23.89
N GLU A 914 -24.44 37.53 24.52
CA GLU A 914 -25.39 36.48 24.20
C GLU A 914 -25.89 36.59 22.75
N GLY A 915 -25.83 35.48 22.02
CA GLY A 915 -26.32 35.34 20.67
C GLY A 915 -27.84 35.28 20.57
N THR A 916 -28.35 35.03 19.37
CA THR A 916 -29.77 34.71 19.22
C THR A 916 -30.02 33.33 19.84
N VAL A 917 -30.97 33.22 20.76
CA VAL A 917 -31.40 31.92 21.30
C VAL A 917 -32.41 31.28 20.35
N TYR A 918 -32.08 30.08 19.87
CA TYR A 918 -32.88 29.27 18.97
C TYR A 918 -33.58 28.17 19.78
N ASP A 919 -34.75 28.47 20.34
CA ASP A 919 -35.52 27.60 21.23
C ASP A 919 -36.64 26.86 20.48
N TRP A 920 -36.73 25.53 20.62
CA TRP A 920 -37.85 24.72 20.11
C TRP A 920 -38.73 24.14 21.22
N THR A 921 -38.50 24.51 22.47
CA THR A 921 -39.44 24.17 23.53
C THR A 921 -40.74 24.95 23.34
N TRP A 922 -41.83 24.18 23.27
CA TRP A 922 -43.24 24.61 23.20
C TRP A 922 -43.90 24.80 21.82
N THR A 923 -43.37 24.25 20.72
CA THR A 923 -44.24 23.96 19.57
C THR A 923 -44.95 22.62 19.78
N GLU A 924 -46.28 22.59 19.61
CA GLU A 924 -47.09 21.34 19.72
C GLU A 924 -46.66 20.28 18.69
N ASP A 925 -45.88 20.68 17.68
CA ASP A 925 -45.30 19.82 16.66
C ASP A 925 -43.78 20.13 16.50
N PRO A 926 -42.89 19.22 16.94
CA PRO A 926 -41.45 19.34 16.76
C PRO A 926 -40.98 19.30 15.30
N SER A 927 -41.84 18.87 14.36
CA SER A 927 -41.47 18.71 12.95
C SER A 927 -41.43 20.02 12.17
N GLU A 928 -42.06 21.09 12.66
CA GLU A 928 -42.09 22.39 11.99
C GLU A 928 -41.01 23.38 12.50
N ALA A 929 -40.37 23.10 13.64
CA ALA A 929 -39.45 24.02 14.31
C ALA A 929 -37.94 23.70 14.12
N GLY A 930 -37.58 22.61 13.43
CA GLY A 930 -36.18 22.16 13.37
C GLY A 930 -35.31 22.86 12.33
N GLY A 931 -35.73 22.87 11.06
CA GLY A 931 -34.83 23.17 9.94
C GLY A 931 -34.32 24.62 9.89
N ALA A 932 -35.23 25.60 9.84
CA ALA A 932 -34.83 27.00 9.63
C ALA A 932 -34.08 27.61 10.83
N TYR A 933 -34.43 27.20 12.06
CA TYR A 933 -33.72 27.66 13.26
C TYR A 933 -32.34 27.01 13.37
N LEU A 934 -32.19 25.75 12.98
CA LEU A 934 -30.91 25.05 12.91
C LEU A 934 -29.99 25.66 11.85
N ASP A 935 -30.50 25.92 10.65
CA ASP A 935 -29.73 26.56 9.58
C ASP A 935 -29.30 27.98 9.98
N SER A 936 -30.16 28.72 10.70
CA SER A 936 -29.83 30.05 11.20
C SER A 936 -28.77 30.01 12.31
N TYR A 937 -28.82 29.01 13.18
CA TYR A 937 -27.80 28.77 14.21
C TYR A 937 -26.44 28.43 13.57
N ARG A 938 -26.41 27.49 12.61
CA ARG A 938 -25.19 27.14 11.85
C ARG A 938 -24.59 28.34 11.14
N LEU A 939 -25.43 29.14 10.47
CA LEU A 939 -24.98 30.35 9.78
C LEU A 939 -24.38 31.36 10.76
N SER A 940 -24.94 31.51 11.96
CA SER A 940 -24.46 32.44 12.97
C SER A 940 -23.01 32.16 13.39
N MET A 941 -22.64 30.88 13.58
CA MET A 941 -21.27 30.51 13.90
C MET A 941 -20.33 30.75 12.72
N GLY A 942 -20.72 30.28 11.53
CA GLY A 942 -19.91 30.41 10.32
C GLY A 942 -19.56 31.87 10.01
N THR A 943 -20.52 32.79 10.12
CA THR A 943 -20.28 34.23 9.90
C THR A 943 -19.26 34.81 10.90
N VAL A 944 -19.33 34.42 12.18
CA VAL A 944 -18.41 34.94 13.19
C VAL A 944 -16.99 34.39 13.00
N LEU A 945 -16.84 33.11 12.61
CA LEU A 945 -15.53 32.54 12.29
C LEU A 945 -14.90 33.20 11.07
N GLU A 946 -15.70 33.48 10.03
CA GLU A 946 -15.23 34.17 8.82
C GLU A 946 -14.70 35.58 9.14
N ASP A 947 -15.32 36.29 10.11
CA ASP A 947 -14.87 37.62 10.55
C ASP A 947 -13.45 37.62 11.13
N PHE A 948 -12.95 36.48 11.61
CA PHE A 948 -11.58 36.31 12.10
C PHE A 948 -10.79 35.21 11.37
N GLY A 949 -11.13 34.97 10.09
CA GLY A 949 -10.25 34.25 9.16
C GLY A 949 -10.42 32.73 9.08
N LEU A 950 -11.47 32.15 9.66
CA LEU A 950 -11.73 30.71 9.61
C LEU A 950 -13.05 30.35 8.94
N LYS A 951 -13.08 29.18 8.32
CA LYS A 951 -14.27 28.56 7.73
C LYS A 951 -14.47 27.15 8.29
N ILE A 952 -15.72 26.79 8.59
CA ILE A 952 -16.07 25.43 9.01
C ILE A 952 -16.06 24.49 7.80
N LEU A 953 -15.30 23.40 7.89
CA LEU A 953 -15.38 22.25 6.98
C LEU A 953 -16.33 21.20 7.52
N GLU A 954 -16.14 20.84 8.79
CA GLU A 954 -16.95 19.86 9.50
C GLU A 954 -17.38 20.42 10.87
N SER A 955 -18.67 20.33 11.15
CA SER A 955 -19.27 20.92 12.34
C SER A 955 -19.07 20.04 13.58
N ARG A 956 -18.74 20.68 14.71
CA ARG A 956 -18.78 20.05 16.05
C ARG A 956 -20.20 19.93 16.62
N SER A 957 -21.23 20.41 15.91
CA SER A 957 -22.62 20.34 16.35
C SER A 957 -23.16 18.91 16.35
N TYR A 958 -23.81 18.52 17.45
CA TYR A 958 -24.46 17.22 17.57
C TYR A 958 -25.63 17.03 16.59
N LEU A 959 -26.09 18.14 16.02
CA LEU A 959 -27.26 18.23 15.17
C LEU A 959 -26.93 17.95 13.70
N ASP A 960 -25.64 17.92 13.37
CA ASP A 960 -25.12 17.49 12.06
C ASP A 960 -24.96 15.97 11.97
N ALA A 961 -25.02 15.25 13.09
CA ALA A 961 -24.98 13.80 13.10
C ALA A 961 -26.28 13.19 12.52
N SER A 962 -26.14 12.30 11.54
CA SER A 962 -27.25 11.48 11.02
C SER A 962 -27.89 10.59 12.10
N SER A 963 -27.08 10.21 13.10
CA SER A 963 -27.49 9.65 14.38
C SER A 963 -26.43 9.95 15.44
N ILE A 964 -26.84 10.49 16.59
CA ILE A 964 -25.92 10.76 17.71
C ILE A 964 -25.56 9.42 18.38
N THR A 965 -24.38 8.89 18.07
CA THR A 965 -23.79 7.69 18.70
C THR A 965 -22.63 8.11 19.60
N VAL A 966 -22.29 7.30 20.62
CA VAL A 966 -21.10 7.54 21.46
C VAL A 966 -19.83 7.64 20.61
N GLU A 967 -19.77 6.84 19.55
CA GLU A 967 -18.69 6.86 18.55
C GLU A 967 -18.58 8.21 17.83
N TRP A 968 -19.69 8.78 17.33
CA TRP A 968 -19.67 10.10 16.68
C TRP A 968 -19.19 11.20 17.63
N ILE A 969 -19.60 11.12 18.90
CA ILE A 969 -19.17 12.07 19.94
C ILE A 969 -17.66 11.91 20.23
N GLY A 970 -17.17 10.67 20.27
CA GLY A 970 -15.74 10.36 20.36
C GLY A 970 -14.96 10.94 19.18
N GLN A 971 -15.40 10.67 17.96
CA GLN A 971 -14.80 11.19 16.72
C GLN A 971 -14.79 12.71 16.69
N SER A 972 -15.92 13.35 17.03
CA SER A 972 -15.98 14.81 17.09
C SER A 972 -15.04 15.36 18.16
N CYS A 973 -14.92 14.72 19.33
CA CYS A 973 -13.97 15.11 20.38
C CYS A 973 -12.51 15.04 19.92
N CYS A 974 -12.15 13.97 19.21
CA CYS A 974 -10.81 13.71 18.67
C CYS A 974 -10.53 14.42 17.34
N ARG A 975 -11.51 15.10 16.74
CA ARG A 975 -11.35 15.78 15.45
C ARG A 975 -10.30 16.87 15.58
N ARG A 976 -9.25 16.78 14.77
CA ARG A 976 -8.18 17.77 14.70
C ARG A 976 -8.65 19.07 14.03
N PRO A 977 -8.06 20.24 14.36
CA PRO A 977 -8.46 21.52 13.78
C PRO A 977 -8.46 21.56 12.25
N SER A 978 -7.49 20.97 11.57
CA SER A 978 -7.37 20.93 10.09
C SER A 978 -8.52 20.17 9.41
N ALA A 979 -9.07 19.15 10.06
CA ALA A 979 -10.24 18.43 9.58
C ALA A 979 -11.54 19.21 9.84
N GLY A 980 -11.59 20.02 10.90
CA GLY A 980 -12.76 20.81 11.29
C GLY A 980 -12.86 22.16 10.57
N TYR A 981 -11.72 22.77 10.25
CA TYR A 981 -11.62 24.16 9.81
C TYR A 981 -10.67 24.31 8.62
N ALA A 982 -10.98 25.27 7.76
CA ALA A 982 -10.07 25.79 6.75
C ALA A 982 -9.77 27.26 7.05
N ALA A 983 -8.53 27.66 6.86
CA ALA A 983 -8.17 29.06 6.86
C ALA A 983 -8.74 29.78 5.63
N MET A 984 -9.10 31.05 5.78
CA MET A 984 -9.54 31.88 4.65
C MET A 984 -8.36 32.26 3.74
N GLU A 985 -7.16 32.35 4.30
CA GLU A 985 -5.88 32.54 3.62
C GLU A 985 -4.86 31.58 4.26
N GLY A 986 -3.94 31.00 3.47
CA GLY A 986 -2.94 30.06 3.99
C GLY A 986 -3.50 28.72 4.47
N ASP A 987 -2.68 27.98 5.20
CA ASP A 987 -3.00 26.67 5.75
C ASP A 987 -3.16 26.73 7.28
N VAL A 988 -3.90 25.76 7.82
CA VAL A 988 -4.06 25.56 9.27
C VAL A 988 -2.85 24.77 9.78
N THR A 989 -2.11 25.32 10.74
CA THR A 989 -0.99 24.63 11.40
C THR A 989 -1.39 24.25 12.81
N GLU A 990 -1.51 22.95 13.08
CA GLU A 990 -1.88 22.44 14.41
C GLU A 990 -0.67 22.47 15.34
N LEU A 991 -0.84 22.89 16.60
CA LEU A 991 0.28 23.04 17.54
C LEU A 991 0.26 21.98 18.65
N CYS A 992 -0.77 21.99 19.48
CA CYS A 992 -0.92 21.04 20.58
C CYS A 992 -2.37 20.94 21.08
N GLY A 993 -2.66 19.95 21.90
CA GLY A 993 -3.99 19.77 22.49
C GLY A 993 -4.03 18.82 23.67
N MET A 994 -5.14 18.85 24.39
CA MET A 994 -5.49 17.86 25.40
C MET A 994 -6.89 17.34 25.11
N ILE A 995 -7.04 16.02 25.06
CA ILE A 995 -8.24 15.33 24.59
C ILE A 995 -8.65 14.27 25.60
N SER A 996 -9.94 14.17 25.89
CA SER A 996 -10.53 13.15 26.75
C SER A 996 -11.73 12.50 26.05
N PRO A 997 -11.51 11.43 25.26
CA PRO A 997 -12.56 10.76 24.51
C PRO A 997 -13.35 9.73 25.35
N VAL A 998 -14.58 9.41 24.90
CA VAL A 998 -15.43 8.36 25.48
C VAL A 998 -15.26 7.07 24.69
N MET A 999 -14.22 6.30 24.97
CA MET A 999 -13.92 4.99 24.35
C MET A 999 -13.75 3.91 25.44
N GLU A 1000 -13.80 2.61 25.10
CA GLU A 1000 -13.52 1.52 26.06
C GLU A 1000 -12.12 1.71 26.65
N GLY A 1001 -12.04 1.97 27.97
CA GLY A 1001 -10.77 2.31 28.65
C GLY A 1001 -10.44 3.80 28.76
N GLY A 1002 -11.41 4.70 28.47
CA GLY A 1002 -11.28 6.16 28.38
C GLY A 1002 -10.26 6.83 29.30
N GLY A 1003 -9.63 7.89 28.82
CA GLY A 1003 -8.48 8.54 29.47
C GLY A 1003 -8.20 9.93 28.92
N ILE A 1004 -7.22 10.64 29.48
CA ILE A 1004 -6.72 11.92 28.95
C ILE A 1004 -5.48 11.65 28.10
N SER A 1005 -5.52 12.12 26.86
CA SER A 1005 -4.43 12.16 25.90
C SER A 1005 -3.93 13.59 25.75
N PHE A 1006 -2.61 13.73 25.63
CA PHE A 1006 -1.92 14.97 25.33
C PHE A 1006 -1.31 14.82 23.94
N SER A 1007 -1.38 15.85 23.11
CA SER A 1007 -0.87 15.78 21.74
C SER A 1007 -0.08 17.04 21.40
N CYS A 1008 1.04 16.85 20.72
CA CYS A 1008 1.73 17.90 19.98
C CYS A 1008 1.62 17.54 18.50
N TYR A 1009 1.17 18.49 17.68
CA TYR A 1009 0.87 18.27 16.27
C TYR A 1009 1.96 18.86 15.34
N ASP A 1010 2.84 19.72 15.85
CA ASP A 1010 3.98 20.33 15.14
C ASP A 1010 5.29 19.61 15.51
N GLU A 1011 5.98 19.03 14.52
CA GLU A 1011 7.21 18.23 14.69
C GLU A 1011 8.48 19.05 14.95
N SER A 1012 8.42 20.38 14.92
CA SER A 1012 9.59 21.24 15.16
C SER A 1012 10.23 21.05 16.54
N LYS A 1013 9.57 20.32 17.47
CA LYS A 1013 10.05 19.91 18.81
C LYS A 1013 10.95 20.98 19.44
N VAL A 1014 10.47 22.22 19.50
CA VAL A 1014 11.23 23.30 20.17
C VAL A 1014 11.39 22.98 21.68
N LEU A 1015 10.60 22.04 22.20
CA LEU A 1015 10.89 21.34 23.45
C LEU A 1015 11.21 19.86 23.20
N PRO A 1016 12.38 19.37 23.64
CA PRO A 1016 12.77 17.97 23.52
C PRO A 1016 11.97 17.02 24.41
#